data_AF-A0A2D7V754-F1
#
_entry.id   AF-A0A2D7V754-F1
#
_cell.length_a   1.000
_cell.length_b   1.000
_cell.length_c   1.000
_cell.angle_alpha   90.00
_cell.angle_beta   90.00
_cell.angle_gamma   90.00
#
_symmetry.space_group_name_H-M   'P 1'
#
loop_
_entity.id
_entity.type
_entity.pdbx_description
1 polymer ?
#
loop_
_entity_poly.entity_id
_entity_poly.type
_entity_poly.pdbx_seq_one_letter_code
_entity_poly.pdbx_strand_id
1 'polypeptide(L)'
;MSKYFSNVLILFVLSTFSARAESKKPNFIFILIDDQGYYDLGCYGATEVKTPRIDAMAREGIRFTDYYAAAPICSPSRAGLLTGCYPRRVGNEIWVHRADSPTGIHPDELTLPELLKDHGYKTACIGKWHLGFHEPFLPRNQGFDHYFGLLHNLDPVETVFFEDKGGVPLMRNGKVVKRPAEVNELTRVCTDEAIDFIERNKNGPFFLYLPHTMLHVPLGVSKEFKGTSKWGEYGDAIQELDHNVGRMLDSLKRLKIADNTLVIYASDNGRGPGRNPEQKIRGRKLSTYEGGIRVPAIAWGPGLGLPAGLESSAVTRAMDWYPTFATFAGIKVPPSRVIDGRDLAPLLKGETQFVPAPGMKKSLNADVPLRRTWNPGGEWKEIILRREYNDAFFYHGSQGALSAVRWRNWKMYLNPSLELYDLSADPGESQLVRNRDMVRKLRGMAILFQEEMQADARPPGHANDLSKTEPDTEVSKSILDRLHAKLDLSYAKYGDRTLEMDLYRPKDSWGALPAILCIHGGGWAKGSRKNYQKIAQSLAVRGYLTAAISYRLSGEAAFPAAIHDCKAAVRFLRAHADTLGVHPNKIGAIGSSAGGHLAALLATSNGIGELEGRGGNANFSSRIQAVVPMGAQTDFLSERTREVSRDRAIWKQFMNGSQEENRKLYGLASPFEHLDSGDPPVLFITGEMDDESTRATKFRTRLTELGIASDLRIIEGAPHGFLAKQVWFDRMIEEADKHFKRTLK
;
A
#
# COMPACT_ATOMS: atom_id res chain seq x y z
N MET A 1 -23.08 42.72 -83.10
CA MET A 1 -24.00 42.62 -81.95
C MET A 1 -23.24 41.88 -80.84
N SER A 2 -22.88 42.56 -79.72
CA SER A 2 -23.41 42.31 -78.35
C SER A 2 -23.33 40.83 -77.92
N LYS A 3 -22.75 40.36 -76.81
CA LYS A 3 -22.46 40.90 -75.47
C LYS A 3 -21.57 39.91 -74.66
N TYR A 4 -20.70 40.46 -73.80
CA TYR A 4 -20.35 40.09 -72.40
C TYR A 4 -19.93 38.69 -71.88
N PHE A 5 -18.82 38.76 -71.11
CA PHE A 5 -18.44 38.12 -69.83
C PHE A 5 -18.09 36.61 -69.73
N SER A 6 -16.83 36.29 -69.40
CA SER A 6 -16.42 35.97 -68.01
C SER A 6 -14.92 35.66 -67.90
N ASN A 7 -14.21 36.48 -67.11
CA ASN A 7 -12.84 36.20 -66.63
C ASN A 7 -12.93 35.28 -65.40
N VAL A 8 -12.32 34.10 -65.45
CA VAL A 8 -12.11 33.23 -64.28
C VAL A 8 -10.69 33.47 -63.77
N LEU A 9 -10.59 34.15 -62.63
CA LEU A 9 -9.36 34.33 -61.85
C LEU A 9 -9.20 33.09 -60.95
N ILE A 10 -8.22 32.25 -61.24
CA ILE A 10 -7.85 31.11 -60.38
C ILE A 10 -6.96 31.64 -59.25
N LEU A 11 -7.51 31.75 -58.03
CA LEU A 11 -6.74 31.98 -56.81
C LEU A 11 -6.04 30.68 -56.40
N PHE A 12 -4.71 30.65 -56.48
CA PHE A 12 -3.89 29.64 -55.81
C PHE A 12 -3.81 29.98 -54.31
N VAL A 13 -4.57 29.25 -53.48
CA VAL A 13 -4.44 29.29 -52.03
C VAL A 13 -3.22 28.43 -51.64
N LEU A 14 -2.08 29.09 -51.40
CA LEU A 14 -0.92 28.49 -50.74
C LEU A 14 -1.30 28.22 -49.27
N SER A 15 -1.79 27.01 -49.00
CA SER A 15 -1.95 26.50 -47.64
C SER A 15 -0.57 26.23 -47.05
N THR A 16 -0.03 27.19 -46.30
CA THR A 16 1.12 26.98 -45.43
C THR A 16 0.72 26.02 -44.31
N PHE A 17 1.03 24.73 -44.49
CA PHE A 17 1.07 23.77 -43.39
C PHE A 17 2.19 24.19 -42.45
N SER A 18 1.84 24.98 -41.44
CA SER A 18 2.71 25.19 -40.29
C SER A 18 2.70 23.87 -39.52
N ALA A 19 3.70 23.02 -39.77
CA ALA A 19 3.96 21.85 -38.97
C ALA A 19 4.20 22.34 -37.53
N ARG A 20 3.18 22.24 -36.68
CA ARG A 20 3.29 22.51 -35.26
C ARG A 20 4.29 21.48 -34.74
N ALA A 21 5.54 21.90 -34.52
CA ALA A 21 6.55 21.05 -33.93
C ALA A 21 5.95 20.43 -32.67
N GLU A 22 5.76 19.12 -32.69
CA GLU A 22 5.25 18.39 -31.54
C GLU A 22 6.22 18.67 -30.39
N SER A 23 5.73 19.33 -29.35
CA SER A 23 6.52 19.73 -28.19
C SER A 23 7.17 18.48 -27.60
N LYS A 24 8.46 18.27 -27.86
CA LYS A 24 9.18 17.07 -27.42
C LYS A 24 9.16 17.03 -25.89
N LYS A 25 8.61 15.96 -25.33
CA LYS A 25 8.62 15.74 -23.88
C LYS A 25 10.07 15.79 -23.36
N PRO A 26 10.36 16.50 -22.25
CA PRO A 26 11.71 16.59 -21.71
C PRO A 26 12.14 15.27 -21.07
N ASN A 27 13.45 15.04 -21.02
CA ASN A 27 14.06 14.00 -20.20
C ASN A 27 14.23 14.51 -18.76
N PHE A 28 14.17 13.60 -17.80
CA PHE A 28 14.35 13.91 -16.39
C PHE A 28 15.48 13.07 -15.80
N ILE A 29 16.38 13.72 -15.07
CA ILE A 29 17.41 13.06 -14.28
C ILE A 29 17.36 13.59 -12.85
N PHE A 30 17.27 12.70 -11.87
CA PHE A 30 17.33 13.05 -10.47
C PHE A 30 18.53 12.33 -9.82
N ILE A 31 19.61 13.07 -9.60
CA ILE A 31 20.79 12.62 -8.87
C ILE A 31 20.50 12.83 -7.38
N LEU A 32 20.39 11.74 -6.62
CA LEU A 32 20.15 11.77 -5.18
C LEU A 32 21.37 11.22 -4.43
N ILE A 33 21.95 12.03 -3.56
CA ILE A 33 23.12 11.67 -2.77
C ILE A 33 22.69 11.18 -1.40
N ASP A 34 23.39 10.18 -0.89
CA ASP A 34 23.15 9.61 0.43
C ASP A 34 24.04 10.31 1.46
N ASP A 35 23.48 10.80 2.56
CA ASP A 35 24.23 11.40 3.67
C ASP A 35 25.14 12.60 3.29
N GLN A 36 24.75 13.47 2.36
CA GLN A 36 25.50 14.70 2.08
C GLN A 36 24.97 15.90 2.90
N GLY A 37 25.87 16.60 3.58
CA GLY A 37 25.59 17.81 4.36
C GLY A 37 25.43 19.07 3.49
N TYR A 38 24.79 20.10 4.06
CA TYR A 38 24.53 21.38 3.39
C TYR A 38 25.80 22.06 2.87
N TYR A 39 26.88 22.03 3.66
CA TYR A 39 28.13 22.74 3.38
C TYR A 39 29.21 21.87 2.73
N ASP A 40 28.82 20.81 2.00
CA ASP A 40 29.76 19.80 1.50
C ASP A 40 30.26 20.07 0.07
N LEU A 41 29.67 21.05 -0.63
CA LEU A 41 30.04 21.44 -1.99
C LEU A 41 30.70 22.81 -2.03
N GLY A 42 31.58 23.06 -3.00
CA GLY A 42 32.25 24.35 -3.22
C GLY A 42 31.25 25.50 -3.38
N CYS A 43 30.23 25.31 -4.22
CA CYS A 43 29.12 26.27 -4.39
C CYS A 43 28.21 26.45 -3.16
N TYR A 44 28.40 25.64 -2.12
CA TYR A 44 27.79 25.81 -0.80
C TYR A 44 28.78 26.26 0.28
N GLY A 45 30.07 26.48 -0.05
CA GLY A 45 31.06 27.02 0.88
C GLY A 45 32.05 25.99 1.45
N ALA A 46 32.14 24.79 0.86
CA ALA A 46 33.23 23.86 1.17
C ALA A 46 34.56 24.38 0.60
N THR A 47 35.65 24.27 1.37
CA THR A 47 37.00 24.70 0.94
C THR A 47 38.01 23.55 0.91
N GLU A 48 37.64 22.43 1.50
CA GLU A 48 38.45 21.23 1.71
C GLU A 48 38.33 20.23 0.55
N VAL A 49 37.33 20.41 -0.31
CA VAL A 49 37.07 19.60 -1.51
C VAL A 49 36.96 20.51 -2.73
N LYS A 50 37.21 19.95 -3.92
CA LYS A 50 36.99 20.61 -5.20
C LYS A 50 35.82 19.95 -5.91
N THR A 51 34.74 20.69 -6.14
CA THR A 51 33.55 20.22 -6.87
C THR A 51 33.28 21.04 -8.14
N PRO A 52 34.27 21.18 -9.05
CA PRO A 52 34.16 22.11 -10.18
C PRO A 52 33.00 21.79 -11.14
N ARG A 53 32.58 20.52 -11.25
CA ARG A 53 31.51 20.10 -12.18
C ARG A 53 30.13 20.44 -11.61
N ILE A 54 29.90 20.15 -10.34
CA ILE A 54 28.66 20.50 -9.62
C ILE A 54 28.57 22.02 -9.43
N ASP A 55 29.70 22.69 -9.15
CA ASP A 55 29.74 24.15 -9.05
C ASP A 55 29.42 24.81 -10.41
N ALA A 56 29.84 24.20 -11.53
CA ALA A 56 29.43 24.65 -12.86
C ALA A 56 27.93 24.42 -13.09
N MET A 57 27.39 23.27 -12.70
CA MET A 57 25.96 23.00 -12.76
C MET A 57 25.15 24.05 -11.98
N ALA A 58 25.62 24.49 -10.81
CA ALA A 58 25.00 25.57 -10.04
C ALA A 58 25.07 26.92 -10.77
N ARG A 59 26.21 27.27 -11.37
CA ARG A 59 26.36 28.52 -12.15
C ARG A 59 25.51 28.53 -13.43
N GLU A 60 25.30 27.38 -14.05
CA GLU A 60 24.50 27.22 -15.26
C GLU A 60 23.00 27.00 -14.96
N GLY A 61 22.62 26.87 -13.69
CA GLY A 61 21.26 26.55 -13.26
C GLY A 61 20.82 27.36 -12.05
N ILE A 62 19.97 26.73 -11.22
CA ILE A 62 19.39 27.33 -10.02
C ILE A 62 19.94 26.59 -8.80
N ARG A 63 20.58 27.33 -7.88
CA ARG A 63 21.00 26.81 -6.57
C ARG A 63 19.98 27.17 -5.51
N PHE A 64 19.48 26.17 -4.77
CA PHE A 64 18.52 26.39 -3.68
C PHE A 64 19.23 26.54 -2.35
N THR A 65 19.00 27.64 -1.66
CA THR A 65 19.52 27.81 -0.30
C THR A 65 18.57 27.21 0.74
N ASP A 66 17.26 27.21 0.49
CA ASP A 66 16.25 26.70 1.43
C ASP A 66 15.55 25.44 0.88
N TYR A 67 16.33 24.41 0.54
CA TYR A 67 15.82 23.10 0.12
C TYR A 67 15.85 22.08 1.27
N TYR A 68 14.76 21.33 1.41
CA TYR A 68 14.54 20.35 2.47
C TYR A 68 14.31 18.95 1.91
N ALA A 69 15.06 17.98 2.42
CA ALA A 69 14.72 16.58 2.30
C ALA A 69 13.33 16.28 2.90
N ALA A 70 12.69 15.17 2.49
CA ALA A 70 11.37 14.83 3.03
C ALA A 70 11.44 14.27 4.46
N ALA A 71 12.60 13.82 4.91
CA ALA A 71 12.88 13.40 6.27
C ALA A 71 14.39 13.49 6.58
N PRO A 72 14.81 13.49 7.86
CA PRO A 72 16.21 13.50 8.24
C PRO A 72 16.88 12.10 8.17
N ILE A 73 16.33 11.18 7.36
CA ILE A 73 16.79 9.79 7.23
C ILE A 73 16.35 9.18 5.88
N CYS A 74 17.13 8.22 5.37
CA CYS A 74 17.10 7.75 3.99
C CYS A 74 15.72 7.23 3.49
N SER A 75 15.19 6.12 4.02
CA SER A 75 13.97 5.48 3.48
C SER A 75 12.76 6.41 3.47
N PRO A 76 12.42 7.09 4.59
CA PRO A 76 11.33 8.05 4.60
C PRO A 76 11.54 9.18 3.60
N SER A 77 12.76 9.71 3.48
CA SER A 77 13.04 10.81 2.55
C SER A 77 12.86 10.39 1.08
N ARG A 78 13.33 9.19 0.72
CA ARG A 78 13.16 8.61 -0.62
C ARG A 78 11.69 8.33 -0.94
N ALA A 79 10.92 7.86 0.05
CA ALA A 79 9.49 7.65 -0.09
C ALA A 79 8.79 8.99 -0.39
N GLY A 80 9.13 10.05 0.34
CA GLY A 80 8.52 11.36 0.12
C GLY A 80 8.89 12.00 -1.21
N LEU A 81 10.13 11.81 -1.68
CA LEU A 81 10.56 12.23 -3.03
C LEU A 81 9.71 11.53 -4.12
N LEU A 82 9.62 10.20 -4.07
CA LEU A 82 8.99 9.43 -5.15
C LEU A 82 7.47 9.47 -5.14
N THR A 83 6.84 9.79 -4.01
CA THR A 83 5.36 9.86 -3.89
C THR A 83 4.82 11.29 -3.87
N GLY A 84 5.69 12.29 -3.70
CA GLY A 84 5.27 13.68 -3.48
C GLY A 84 4.53 13.89 -2.15
N CYS A 85 4.62 12.95 -1.21
CA CYS A 85 3.88 12.94 0.05
C CYS A 85 4.82 13.04 1.25
N TYR A 86 4.31 13.54 2.37
CA TYR A 86 5.00 13.35 3.65
C TYR A 86 5.17 11.86 3.91
N PRO A 87 6.30 11.40 4.46
CA PRO A 87 6.50 9.98 4.70
C PRO A 87 5.42 9.38 5.62
N ARG A 88 4.92 10.19 6.57
CA ARG A 88 3.80 9.85 7.46
C ARG A 88 2.48 9.61 6.73
N ARG A 89 2.25 10.25 5.58
CA ARG A 89 1.06 10.04 4.77
C ARG A 89 1.08 8.68 4.05
N VAL A 90 2.26 8.13 3.78
CA VAL A 90 2.43 6.88 3.02
C VAL A 90 2.97 5.72 3.88
N GLY A 91 2.83 5.84 5.20
CA GLY A 91 3.21 4.83 6.17
C GLY A 91 4.72 4.52 6.20
N ASN A 92 5.56 5.43 5.69
CA ASN A 92 7.01 5.21 5.56
C ASN A 92 7.81 6.20 6.43
N GLU A 93 7.31 6.53 7.62
CA GLU A 93 7.90 7.56 8.48
C GLU A 93 8.86 7.05 9.55
N ILE A 94 8.86 5.75 9.84
CA ILE A 94 9.62 5.17 10.95
C ILE A 94 10.85 4.46 10.42
N TRP A 95 12.02 5.00 10.78
CA TRP A 95 13.34 4.43 10.51
C TRP A 95 13.59 4.08 9.03
N VAL A 96 14.75 3.45 8.78
CA VAL A 96 15.06 2.90 7.47
C VAL A 96 14.58 1.46 7.36
N HIS A 97 14.25 1.03 6.15
CA HIS A 97 14.05 -0.40 5.86
C HIS A 97 15.39 -1.13 5.92
N ARG A 98 15.39 -2.31 6.53
CA ARG A 98 16.50 -3.27 6.67
C ARG A 98 16.22 -4.55 5.90
N ALA A 99 17.24 -5.32 5.50
CA ALA A 99 17.04 -6.52 4.65
C ALA A 99 15.99 -7.51 5.17
N ASP A 100 15.72 -7.52 6.47
CA ASP A 100 14.71 -8.31 7.16
C ASP A 100 13.37 -7.60 7.37
N SER A 101 13.23 -6.35 6.93
CA SER A 101 12.02 -5.55 7.14
C SER A 101 10.81 -6.16 6.44
N PRO A 102 9.72 -6.42 7.18
CA PRO A 102 8.49 -6.97 6.62
C PRO A 102 7.60 -5.86 6.01
N THR A 103 8.14 -4.66 5.82
CA THR A 103 7.43 -3.48 5.35
C THR A 103 8.22 -2.75 4.28
N GLY A 104 7.54 -1.88 3.55
CA GLY A 104 8.10 -1.12 2.44
C GLY A 104 7.12 -0.07 1.92
N ILE A 105 7.42 0.49 0.76
CA ILE A 105 6.47 1.36 0.04
C ILE A 105 5.25 0.54 -0.37
N HIS A 106 4.05 1.06 -0.11
CA HIS A 106 2.81 0.36 -0.44
C HIS A 106 2.65 0.24 -1.97
N PRO A 107 2.27 -0.93 -2.52
CA PRO A 107 2.11 -1.12 -3.97
C PRO A 107 1.01 -0.23 -4.59
N ASP A 108 0.01 0.20 -3.80
CA ASP A 108 -1.02 1.13 -4.26
C ASP A 108 -0.64 2.61 -4.22
N GLU A 109 0.55 2.98 -3.70
CA GLU A 109 1.05 4.34 -3.89
C GLU A 109 1.32 4.58 -5.37
N LEU A 110 1.00 5.77 -5.86
CA LEU A 110 1.34 6.15 -7.23
C LEU A 110 2.65 6.92 -7.21
N THR A 111 3.74 6.25 -7.52
CA THR A 111 5.07 6.88 -7.59
C THR A 111 5.25 7.70 -8.87
N LEU A 112 6.17 8.66 -8.82
CA LEU A 112 6.57 9.48 -9.94
C LEU A 112 7.01 8.65 -11.17
N PRO A 113 7.86 7.60 -11.05
CA PRO A 113 8.17 6.73 -12.18
C PRO A 113 6.94 6.03 -12.77
N GLU A 114 5.98 5.56 -11.97
CA GLU A 114 4.73 4.97 -12.50
C GLU A 114 3.92 6.00 -13.29
N LEU A 115 3.74 7.20 -12.72
CA LEU A 115 3.05 8.30 -13.39
C LEU A 115 3.70 8.64 -14.74
N LEU A 116 5.02 8.71 -14.80
CA LEU A 116 5.76 9.02 -16.03
C LEU A 116 5.70 7.85 -17.04
N LYS A 117 5.85 6.61 -16.56
CA LYS A 117 5.81 5.40 -17.38
C LYS A 117 4.47 5.23 -18.08
N ASP A 118 3.37 5.47 -17.37
CA ASP A 118 2.00 5.45 -17.94
C ASP A 118 1.80 6.49 -19.05
N HIS A 119 2.70 7.47 -19.15
CA HIS A 119 2.70 8.53 -20.17
C HIS A 119 3.86 8.43 -21.15
N GLY A 120 4.45 7.24 -21.29
CA GLY A 120 5.40 6.88 -22.35
C GLY A 120 6.86 7.18 -22.04
N TYR A 121 7.21 7.47 -20.78
CA TYR A 121 8.61 7.58 -20.37
C TYR A 121 9.24 6.21 -20.18
N LYS A 122 10.52 6.08 -20.56
CA LYS A 122 11.38 4.98 -20.09
C LYS A 122 11.95 5.32 -18.72
N THR A 123 11.88 4.40 -17.77
CA THR A 123 12.24 4.69 -16.37
C THR A 123 13.38 3.81 -15.87
N ALA A 124 14.34 4.40 -15.15
CA ALA A 124 15.43 3.66 -14.52
C ALA A 124 15.69 4.13 -13.09
N CYS A 125 15.96 3.17 -12.19
CA CYS A 125 16.52 3.39 -10.87
C CYS A 125 17.93 2.80 -10.83
N ILE A 126 18.94 3.66 -10.69
CA ILE A 126 20.35 3.25 -10.74
C ILE A 126 21.04 3.66 -9.44
N GLY A 127 21.35 2.71 -8.58
CA GLY A 127 21.94 2.90 -7.26
C GLY A 127 21.07 2.31 -6.14
N LYS A 128 20.97 3.03 -5.02
CA LYS A 128 20.33 2.56 -3.79
C LYS A 128 18.81 2.71 -3.81
N TRP A 129 18.07 1.62 -3.57
CA TRP A 129 16.60 1.64 -3.52
C TRP A 129 16.03 2.11 -2.17
N HIS A 130 16.22 1.31 -1.11
CA HIS A 130 15.85 1.63 0.28
C HIS A 130 14.35 1.80 0.61
N LEU A 131 13.42 1.27 -0.18
CA LEU A 131 11.96 1.38 0.06
C LEU A 131 11.27 0.03 0.28
N GLY A 132 12.00 -0.94 0.84
CA GLY A 132 11.56 -2.32 0.98
C GLY A 132 12.27 -3.23 -0.02
N PHE A 133 12.56 -4.45 0.41
CA PHE A 133 13.54 -5.32 -0.26
C PHE A 133 12.97 -6.64 -0.75
N HIS A 134 11.73 -6.90 -0.41
CA HIS A 134 10.97 -8.07 -0.79
C HIS A 134 9.81 -7.66 -1.68
N GLU A 135 9.19 -8.63 -2.34
CA GLU A 135 7.90 -8.39 -2.98
C GLU A 135 6.86 -7.96 -1.94
N PRO A 136 5.97 -7.00 -2.25
CA PRO A 136 5.79 -6.33 -3.55
C PRO A 136 6.58 -5.02 -3.73
N PHE A 137 7.64 -4.75 -2.97
CA PHE A 137 8.25 -3.41 -2.86
C PHE A 137 9.40 -3.11 -3.83
N LEU A 138 9.74 -4.06 -4.70
CA LEU A 138 10.91 -3.92 -5.58
C LEU A 138 10.74 -2.76 -6.57
N PRO A 139 11.83 -2.13 -7.04
CA PRO A 139 11.78 -1.01 -8.00
C PRO A 139 10.89 -1.29 -9.22
N ARG A 140 10.91 -2.52 -9.73
CA ARG A 140 10.12 -2.95 -10.90
C ARG A 140 8.61 -2.84 -10.70
N ASN A 141 8.14 -2.93 -9.46
CA ASN A 141 6.73 -2.81 -9.09
C ASN A 141 6.34 -1.36 -8.80
N GLN A 142 7.32 -0.45 -8.78
CA GLN A 142 7.17 0.97 -8.50
C GLN A 142 7.59 1.76 -9.75
N GLY A 143 7.14 1.29 -10.92
CA GLY A 143 7.24 2.02 -12.18
C GLY A 143 8.59 2.01 -12.88
N PHE A 144 9.64 1.37 -12.36
CA PHE A 144 10.95 1.34 -13.02
C PHE A 144 11.06 0.19 -14.04
N ASP A 145 11.35 0.52 -15.31
CA ASP A 145 11.63 -0.46 -16.38
C ASP A 145 13.01 -1.12 -16.21
N HIS A 146 13.95 -0.39 -15.61
CA HIS A 146 15.33 -0.83 -15.41
C HIS A 146 15.80 -0.54 -13.99
N TYR A 147 16.51 -1.51 -13.41
CA TYR A 147 17.16 -1.37 -12.13
C TYR A 147 18.60 -1.89 -12.17
N PHE A 148 19.53 -1.11 -11.60
CA PHE A 148 20.90 -1.51 -11.34
C PHE A 148 21.36 -0.92 -10.02
N GLY A 149 21.91 -1.69 -9.09
CA GLY A 149 22.42 -1.15 -7.83
C GLY A 149 22.14 -2.03 -6.61
N LEU A 150 22.10 -1.39 -5.45
CA LEU A 150 21.91 -2.06 -4.15
C LEU A 150 20.50 -1.82 -3.65
N LEU A 151 19.79 -2.90 -3.30
CA LEU A 151 18.50 -2.71 -2.65
C LEU A 151 18.73 -2.10 -1.26
N HIS A 152 19.73 -2.62 -0.54
CA HIS A 152 20.04 -2.37 0.86
C HIS A 152 21.14 -1.30 1.08
N ASN A 153 21.39 -0.98 2.35
CA ASN A 153 22.63 -0.32 2.79
C ASN A 153 23.85 -1.24 2.65
N LEU A 154 25.04 -0.66 2.82
CA LEU A 154 26.30 -1.38 3.03
C LEU A 154 26.82 -1.26 4.47
N ASP A 155 25.99 -0.78 5.39
CA ASP A 155 26.39 -0.61 6.78
C ASP A 155 26.54 -1.98 7.49
N PRO A 156 27.14 -2.01 8.70
CA PRO A 156 27.42 -3.27 9.39
C PRO A 156 26.20 -4.18 9.59
N VAL A 157 24.99 -3.61 9.69
CA VAL A 157 23.76 -4.41 9.85
C VAL A 157 23.51 -5.26 8.61
N GLU A 158 23.64 -4.66 7.44
CA GLU A 158 23.45 -5.35 6.16
C GLU A 158 24.60 -6.31 5.84
N THR A 159 25.85 -5.90 6.11
CA THR A 159 26.99 -6.79 5.85
C THR A 159 26.92 -8.06 6.69
N VAL A 160 26.49 -7.97 7.95
CA VAL A 160 26.25 -9.13 8.82
C VAL A 160 25.08 -9.96 8.30
N PHE A 161 23.95 -9.35 7.93
CA PHE A 161 22.79 -10.07 7.41
C PHE A 161 23.11 -10.92 6.15
N PHE A 162 24.04 -10.43 5.31
CA PHE A 162 24.44 -11.11 4.08
C PHE A 162 25.75 -11.91 4.20
N GLU A 163 26.37 -12.00 5.38
CA GLU A 163 27.68 -12.64 5.57
C GLU A 163 27.67 -14.09 5.07
N ASP A 164 26.72 -14.90 5.57
CA ASP A 164 26.52 -16.30 5.17
C ASP A 164 26.12 -16.48 3.69
N LYS A 165 25.72 -15.39 3.02
CA LYS A 165 25.32 -15.37 1.61
C LYS A 165 26.43 -14.89 0.68
N GLY A 166 27.62 -14.57 1.21
CA GLY A 166 28.78 -14.04 0.48
C GLY A 166 28.84 -12.51 0.39
N GLY A 167 28.08 -11.80 1.22
CA GLY A 167 28.01 -10.33 1.28
C GLY A 167 26.90 -9.70 0.45
N VAL A 168 26.75 -8.37 0.58
CA VAL A 168 25.64 -7.61 -0.03
C VAL A 168 25.72 -7.70 -1.56
N PRO A 169 24.64 -8.11 -2.27
CA PRO A 169 24.68 -8.25 -3.73
C PRO A 169 24.50 -6.92 -4.47
N LEU A 170 25.28 -6.75 -5.54
CA LEU A 170 24.97 -5.81 -6.62
C LEU A 170 24.02 -6.46 -7.61
N MET A 171 22.91 -5.80 -7.91
CA MET A 171 21.80 -6.36 -8.67
C MET A 171 21.62 -5.63 -10.01
N ARG A 172 21.21 -6.35 -11.05
CA ARG A 172 20.68 -5.81 -12.31
C ARG A 172 19.38 -6.53 -12.68
N ASN A 173 18.28 -5.79 -12.76
CA ASN A 173 16.94 -6.31 -13.13
C ASN A 173 16.58 -7.63 -12.43
N GLY A 174 16.80 -7.71 -11.11
CA GLY A 174 16.48 -8.88 -10.29
C GLY A 174 17.55 -9.99 -10.28
N LYS A 175 18.64 -9.86 -11.03
CA LYS A 175 19.76 -10.81 -11.05
C LYS A 175 20.96 -10.26 -10.29
N VAL A 176 21.65 -11.10 -9.52
CA VAL A 176 22.94 -10.75 -8.90
C VAL A 176 24.00 -10.68 -10.00
N VAL A 177 24.68 -9.53 -10.13
CA VAL A 177 25.78 -9.34 -11.09
C VAL A 177 27.16 -9.36 -10.42
N LYS A 178 27.24 -9.03 -9.13
CA LYS A 178 28.47 -9.09 -8.34
C LYS A 178 28.12 -9.33 -6.87
N ARG A 179 28.90 -10.16 -6.18
CA ARG A 179 28.77 -10.41 -4.74
C ARG A 179 30.14 -10.75 -4.13
N PRO A 180 30.60 -10.04 -3.08
CA PRO A 180 30.00 -8.83 -2.52
C PRO A 180 30.04 -7.66 -3.51
N ALA A 181 29.21 -6.64 -3.29
CA ALA A 181 29.34 -5.38 -3.99
C ALA A 181 30.62 -4.66 -3.54
N GLU A 182 31.42 -4.18 -4.49
CA GLU A 182 32.67 -3.47 -4.19
C GLU A 182 32.40 -1.98 -4.01
N VAL A 183 32.51 -1.52 -2.76
CA VAL A 183 32.12 -0.17 -2.33
C VAL A 183 32.82 0.93 -3.13
N ASN A 184 34.11 0.74 -3.41
CA ASN A 184 34.97 1.67 -4.16
C ASN A 184 34.69 1.73 -5.67
N GLU A 185 33.87 0.82 -6.21
CA GLU A 185 33.49 0.84 -7.62
C GLU A 185 32.13 1.49 -7.85
N LEU A 186 31.27 1.55 -6.82
CA LEU A 186 29.84 1.86 -6.94
C LEU A 186 29.54 3.19 -7.64
N THR A 187 30.26 4.26 -7.28
CA THR A 187 30.04 5.58 -7.89
C THR A 187 30.26 5.53 -9.40
N ARG A 188 31.38 4.92 -9.83
CA ARG A 188 31.72 4.78 -11.25
C ARG A 188 30.75 3.86 -11.98
N VAL A 189 30.50 2.65 -11.48
CA VAL A 189 29.67 1.66 -12.21
C VAL A 189 28.20 2.08 -12.30
N CYS A 190 27.66 2.76 -11.29
CA CYS A 190 26.32 3.35 -11.38
C CYS A 190 26.29 4.50 -12.41
N THR A 191 27.35 5.29 -12.51
CA THR A 191 27.45 6.36 -13.52
C THR A 191 27.57 5.78 -14.93
N ASP A 192 28.33 4.71 -15.10
CA ASP A 192 28.46 4.01 -16.37
C ASP A 192 27.10 3.44 -16.83
N GLU A 193 26.38 2.74 -15.94
CA GLU A 193 25.04 2.22 -16.26
C GLU A 193 24.05 3.35 -16.57
N ALA A 194 24.16 4.50 -15.89
CA ALA A 194 23.35 5.68 -16.17
C ALA A 194 23.62 6.27 -17.56
N ILE A 195 24.89 6.42 -17.94
CA ILE A 195 25.27 6.89 -19.28
C ILE A 195 24.76 5.91 -20.34
N ASP A 196 24.92 4.60 -20.14
CA ASP A 196 24.41 3.56 -21.05
C ASP A 196 22.88 3.59 -21.17
N PHE A 197 22.16 3.84 -20.08
CA PHE A 197 20.71 4.03 -20.11
C PHE A 197 20.32 5.28 -20.92
N ILE A 198 21.01 6.41 -20.70
CA ILE A 198 20.77 7.66 -21.44
C ILE A 198 21.01 7.43 -22.94
N GLU A 199 22.11 6.78 -23.32
CA GLU A 199 22.46 6.51 -24.72
C GLU A 199 21.41 5.67 -25.45
N ARG A 200 20.94 4.59 -24.80
CA ARG A 200 19.92 3.70 -25.35
C ARG A 200 18.56 4.37 -25.51
N ASN A 201 18.25 5.37 -24.69
CA ASN A 201 16.93 5.99 -24.64
C ASN A 201 16.89 7.42 -25.23
N LYS A 202 18.00 7.95 -25.76
CA LYS A 202 18.11 9.34 -26.27
C LYS A 202 17.05 9.77 -27.30
N ASN A 203 16.41 8.82 -27.98
CA ASN A 203 15.41 9.08 -29.02
C ASN A 203 13.99 9.31 -28.46
N GLY A 204 13.73 8.96 -27.19
CA GLY A 204 12.45 9.14 -26.51
C GLY A 204 12.62 9.82 -25.15
N PRO A 205 11.51 10.17 -24.47
CA PRO A 205 11.58 10.71 -23.12
C PRO A 205 11.96 9.63 -22.11
N PHE A 206 12.83 9.97 -21.17
CA PHE A 206 13.20 9.07 -20.07
C PHE A 206 13.22 9.78 -18.72
N PHE A 207 13.07 8.99 -17.66
CA PHE A 207 13.29 9.37 -16.28
C PHE A 207 14.37 8.47 -15.67
N LEU A 208 15.48 9.09 -15.27
CA LEU A 208 16.56 8.44 -14.56
C LEU A 208 16.57 8.93 -13.11
N TYR A 209 16.24 8.03 -12.18
CA TYR A 209 16.51 8.21 -10.76
C TYR A 209 17.89 7.58 -10.47
N LEU A 210 18.86 8.41 -10.09
CA LEU A 210 20.25 8.03 -9.81
C LEU A 210 20.58 8.24 -8.32
N PRO A 211 20.05 7.40 -7.41
CA PRO A 211 20.39 7.44 -6.00
C PRO A 211 21.76 6.83 -5.72
N HIS A 212 22.82 7.62 -5.70
CA HIS A 212 24.14 7.13 -5.31
C HIS A 212 24.14 6.58 -3.88
N THR A 213 24.89 5.49 -3.64
CA THR A 213 25.10 4.92 -2.29
C THR A 213 26.14 5.71 -1.50
N MET A 214 27.11 6.32 -2.20
CA MET A 214 27.98 7.32 -1.60
C MET A 214 27.16 8.58 -1.31
N LEU A 215 27.33 9.23 -0.16
CA LEU A 215 28.46 9.20 0.78
C LEU A 215 28.14 8.46 2.10
N HIS A 216 27.19 7.51 2.07
CA HIS A 216 26.89 6.69 3.23
C HIS A 216 28.08 5.81 3.62
N VAL A 217 28.27 5.60 4.92
CA VAL A 217 29.32 4.70 5.42
C VAL A 217 28.94 3.22 5.23
N PRO A 218 29.89 2.31 4.99
CA PRO A 218 31.32 2.52 4.78
C PRO A 218 31.60 3.27 3.47
N LEU A 219 32.60 4.15 3.51
CA LEU A 219 33.03 4.89 2.33
C LEU A 219 33.89 4.01 1.43
N GLY A 220 33.84 4.27 0.13
CA GLY A 220 34.71 3.62 -0.84
C GLY A 220 34.98 4.56 -1.98
N VAL A 221 36.26 4.69 -2.32
CA VAL A 221 36.76 5.62 -3.33
C VAL A 221 37.70 4.90 -4.28
N SER A 222 37.58 5.16 -5.57
CA SER A 222 38.51 4.63 -6.57
C SER A 222 39.94 5.13 -6.37
N LYS A 223 40.92 4.40 -6.91
CA LYS A 223 42.33 4.63 -6.61
C LYS A 223 42.78 6.04 -6.99
N GLU A 224 42.22 6.62 -8.06
CA GLU A 224 42.58 7.95 -8.56
C GLU A 224 42.17 9.08 -7.61
N PHE A 225 41.16 8.87 -6.76
CA PHE A 225 40.61 9.90 -5.88
C PHE A 225 41.07 9.78 -4.42
N LYS A 226 41.69 8.67 -4.01
CA LYS A 226 42.23 8.50 -2.67
C LYS A 226 43.29 9.57 -2.35
N GLY A 227 43.10 10.30 -1.25
CA GLY A 227 43.98 11.36 -0.77
C GLY A 227 43.95 12.64 -1.60
N THR A 228 42.94 12.84 -2.44
CA THR A 228 42.86 14.02 -3.34
C THR A 228 42.19 15.23 -2.69
N SER A 229 41.49 15.04 -1.58
CA SER A 229 40.85 16.11 -0.81
C SER A 229 41.59 16.42 0.49
N LYS A 230 41.22 17.54 1.12
CA LYS A 230 41.66 17.92 2.48
C LYS A 230 40.66 17.47 3.55
N TRP A 231 39.78 16.51 3.23
CA TRP A 231 38.73 16.04 4.14
C TRP A 231 38.65 14.50 4.19
N GLY A 232 39.80 13.85 4.00
CA GLY A 232 39.92 12.39 4.05
C GLY A 232 39.03 11.69 3.04
N GLU A 233 38.71 10.42 3.31
CA GLU A 233 37.98 9.57 2.36
C GLU A 233 36.57 10.11 2.03
N TYR A 234 35.93 10.85 2.95
CA TYR A 234 34.64 11.49 2.69
C TYR A 234 34.77 12.60 1.64
N GLY A 235 35.79 13.45 1.79
CA GLY A 235 36.09 14.48 0.80
C GLY A 235 36.53 13.89 -0.54
N ASP A 236 37.29 12.80 -0.51
CA ASP A 236 37.74 12.10 -1.71
C ASP A 236 36.54 11.54 -2.49
N ALA A 237 35.57 10.95 -1.78
CA ALA A 237 34.32 10.47 -2.36
C ALA A 237 33.47 11.61 -2.94
N ILE A 238 33.48 12.80 -2.34
CA ILE A 238 32.83 14.00 -2.92
C ILE A 238 33.50 14.40 -4.23
N GLN A 239 34.83 14.40 -4.31
CA GLN A 239 35.53 14.75 -5.55
C GLN A 239 35.30 13.70 -6.65
N GLU A 240 35.22 12.41 -6.30
CA GLU A 240 34.85 11.35 -7.23
C GLU A 240 33.41 11.49 -7.73
N LEU A 241 32.47 11.83 -6.84
CA LEU A 241 31.08 12.10 -7.19
C LEU A 241 30.98 13.28 -8.15
N ASP A 242 31.66 14.39 -7.87
CA ASP A 242 31.72 15.57 -8.75
C ASP A 242 32.20 15.20 -10.16
N HIS A 243 33.30 14.45 -10.24
CA HIS A 243 33.82 13.97 -11.51
C HIS A 243 32.78 13.17 -12.30
N ASN A 244 32.08 12.24 -11.65
CA ASN A 244 31.09 11.37 -12.28
C ASN A 244 29.80 12.10 -12.68
N VAL A 245 29.33 13.08 -11.88
CA VAL A 245 28.28 14.01 -12.30
C VAL A 245 28.71 14.75 -13.57
N GLY A 246 29.98 15.18 -13.63
CA GLY A 246 30.57 15.78 -14.82
C GLY A 246 30.49 14.89 -16.06
N ARG A 247 30.86 13.61 -15.95
CA ARG A 247 30.80 12.62 -17.05
C ARG A 247 29.39 12.44 -17.59
N MET A 248 28.40 12.42 -16.70
CA MET A 248 26.99 12.31 -17.09
C MET A 248 26.53 13.57 -17.86
N LEU A 249 26.82 14.77 -17.34
CA LEU A 249 26.50 16.04 -18.01
C LEU A 249 27.19 16.17 -19.38
N ASP A 250 28.45 15.74 -19.49
CA ASP A 250 29.19 15.72 -20.75
C ASP A 250 28.55 14.76 -21.77
N SER A 251 28.00 13.63 -21.30
CA SER A 251 27.28 12.70 -22.16
C SER A 251 25.98 13.31 -22.71
N LEU A 252 25.25 14.09 -21.93
CA LEU A 252 24.06 14.82 -22.44
C LEU A 252 24.43 15.81 -23.56
N LYS A 253 25.54 16.53 -23.38
CA LYS A 253 26.08 17.47 -24.38
C LYS A 253 26.54 16.73 -25.65
N ARG A 254 27.32 15.67 -25.50
CA ARG A 254 27.80 14.81 -26.61
C ARG A 254 26.65 14.21 -27.41
N LEU A 255 25.59 13.76 -26.73
CA LEU A 255 24.40 13.17 -27.36
C LEU A 255 23.43 14.22 -27.92
N LYS A 256 23.70 15.52 -27.72
CA LYS A 256 22.85 16.64 -28.16
C LYS A 256 21.42 16.58 -27.61
N ILE A 257 21.28 16.15 -26.35
CA ILE A 257 19.99 16.09 -25.65
C ILE A 257 19.96 16.98 -24.40
N ALA A 258 21.06 17.67 -24.10
CA ALA A 258 21.17 18.64 -23.01
C ALA A 258 20.02 19.66 -23.00
N ASP A 259 19.66 20.21 -24.16
CA ASP A 259 18.63 21.26 -24.27
C ASP A 259 17.21 20.78 -23.94
N ASN A 260 16.99 19.46 -23.93
CA ASN A 260 15.70 18.84 -23.63
C ASN A 260 15.76 18.00 -22.36
N THR A 261 16.69 18.29 -21.43
CA THR A 261 16.88 17.49 -20.20
C THR A 261 16.89 18.39 -18.97
N LEU A 262 16.05 18.06 -17.99
CA LEU A 262 16.06 18.65 -16.65
C LEU A 262 16.82 17.72 -15.71
N VAL A 263 17.89 18.22 -15.09
CA VAL A 263 18.74 17.50 -14.15
C VAL A 263 18.63 18.15 -12.77
N ILE A 264 18.26 17.36 -11.77
CA ILE A 264 18.22 17.77 -10.37
C ILE A 264 19.34 17.04 -9.62
N TYR A 265 20.09 17.77 -8.81
CA TYR A 265 21.04 17.24 -7.84
C TYR A 265 20.55 17.58 -6.45
N ALA A 266 20.44 16.61 -5.53
CA ALA A 266 20.09 16.85 -4.13
C ALA A 266 20.59 15.72 -3.20
N SER A 267 20.55 15.92 -1.88
CA SER A 267 20.76 14.86 -0.88
C SER A 267 19.44 14.34 -0.30
N ASP A 268 19.42 13.09 0.20
CA ASP A 268 18.25 12.50 0.87
C ASP A 268 18.13 12.89 2.35
N ASN A 269 19.22 13.24 3.01
CA ASN A 269 19.24 13.83 4.35
C ASN A 269 20.58 14.53 4.60
N GLY A 270 20.66 15.29 5.69
CA GLY A 270 21.90 15.92 6.12
C GLY A 270 22.88 14.94 6.77
N ARG A 271 24.12 15.38 6.99
CA ARG A 271 25.21 14.60 7.60
C ARG A 271 25.53 15.07 9.00
N GLY A 272 26.03 16.30 9.13
CA GLY A 272 26.63 16.87 10.32
C GLY A 272 26.52 18.40 10.36
N PRO A 273 26.93 19.04 11.47
CA PRO A 273 26.90 20.49 11.58
C PRO A 273 27.93 21.14 10.65
N GLY A 274 27.89 22.47 10.57
CA GLY A 274 28.95 23.22 9.90
C GLY A 274 30.31 22.99 10.53
N ARG A 275 31.36 23.19 9.73
CA ARG A 275 32.74 22.87 10.08
C ARG A 275 33.55 24.07 10.56
N ASN A 276 33.04 25.28 10.35
CA ASN A 276 33.62 26.54 10.81
C ASN A 276 32.51 27.51 11.27
N PRO A 277 32.86 28.62 11.97
CA PRO A 277 31.88 29.58 12.50
C PRO A 277 30.98 30.25 11.46
N GLU A 278 31.42 30.35 10.20
CA GLU A 278 30.66 30.94 9.09
C GLU A 278 29.57 29.98 8.58
N GLN A 279 29.79 28.67 8.71
CA GLN A 279 28.87 27.60 8.34
C GLN A 279 27.81 27.37 9.43
N LYS A 280 26.95 28.36 9.66
CA LYS A 280 25.90 28.28 10.69
C LYS A 280 24.81 27.29 10.30
N ILE A 281 24.85 26.09 10.87
CA ILE A 281 23.79 25.08 10.78
C ILE A 281 23.92 24.09 11.95
N ARG A 282 22.79 23.73 12.55
CA ARG A 282 22.76 22.86 13.75
C ARG A 282 22.25 21.46 13.42
N GLY A 283 22.75 20.48 14.15
CA GLY A 283 22.30 19.09 14.07
C GLY A 283 22.96 18.29 12.96
N ARG A 284 22.42 17.11 12.73
CA ARG A 284 22.98 16.04 11.88
C ARG A 284 21.89 15.11 11.39
N LYS A 285 22.23 14.10 10.58
CA LYS A 285 21.35 12.97 10.25
C LYS A 285 20.56 12.51 11.49
N LEU A 286 19.31 12.12 11.30
CA LEU A 286 18.32 11.73 12.33
C LEU A 286 17.70 12.89 13.13
N SER A 287 18.28 14.09 13.10
CA SER A 287 17.72 15.25 13.80
C SER A 287 16.89 16.14 12.87
N THR A 288 15.87 16.80 13.42
CA THR A 288 15.05 17.76 12.66
C THR A 288 15.55 19.20 12.75
N TYR A 289 16.73 19.41 13.35
CA TYR A 289 17.53 20.62 13.15
C TYR A 289 17.93 20.77 11.69
N GLU A 290 18.23 22.00 11.28
CA GLU A 290 18.47 22.35 9.88
C GLU A 290 19.55 21.45 9.25
N GLY A 291 20.61 21.10 9.96
CA GLY A 291 21.71 20.26 9.48
C GLY A 291 21.37 18.78 9.28
N GLY A 292 20.19 18.34 9.72
CA GLY A 292 19.69 16.99 9.46
C GLY A 292 18.80 16.88 8.22
N ILE A 293 18.24 17.99 7.73
CA ILE A 293 17.17 17.96 6.71
C ILE A 293 17.28 19.06 5.64
N ARG A 294 17.92 20.20 5.92
CA ARG A 294 18.31 21.20 4.93
C ARG A 294 19.57 20.70 4.23
N VAL A 295 19.50 20.52 2.92
CA VAL A 295 20.52 19.81 2.12
C VAL A 295 20.82 20.56 0.83
N PRO A 296 21.99 20.35 0.18
CA PRO A 296 22.27 21.03 -1.07
C PRO A 296 21.28 20.56 -2.14
N ALA A 297 20.85 21.48 -3.00
CA ALA A 297 20.03 21.16 -4.16
C ALA A 297 20.27 22.14 -5.32
N ILE A 298 20.38 21.59 -6.54
CA ILE A 298 20.62 22.34 -7.77
C ILE A 298 19.69 21.81 -8.86
N ALA A 299 19.03 22.72 -9.58
CA ALA A 299 18.29 22.39 -10.81
C ALA A 299 19.01 22.95 -12.03
N TRP A 300 19.25 22.11 -13.04
CA TRP A 300 19.93 22.48 -14.27
C TRP A 300 19.08 22.03 -15.47
N GLY A 301 18.88 22.93 -16.42
CA GLY A 301 18.08 22.67 -17.61
C GLY A 301 17.93 23.93 -18.47
N PRO A 302 19.04 24.58 -18.87
CA PRO A 302 18.98 25.86 -19.55
C PRO A 302 18.16 25.83 -20.85
N GLY A 303 18.22 24.73 -21.62
CA GLY A 303 17.40 24.58 -22.83
C GLY A 303 15.89 24.43 -22.58
N LEU A 304 15.49 24.14 -21.34
CA LEU A 304 14.09 24.13 -20.89
C LEU A 304 13.66 25.48 -20.28
N GLY A 305 14.50 26.51 -20.39
CA GLY A 305 14.18 27.87 -19.94
C GLY A 305 14.48 28.14 -18.46
N LEU A 306 15.30 27.31 -17.81
CA LEU A 306 15.78 27.62 -16.45
C LEU A 306 16.81 28.77 -16.51
N PRO A 307 16.68 29.81 -15.66
CA PRO A 307 17.67 30.89 -15.60
C PRO A 307 19.00 30.38 -15.04
N ALA A 308 20.09 30.79 -15.70
CA ALA A 308 21.43 30.47 -15.25
C ALA A 308 21.86 31.38 -14.09
N GLY A 309 22.55 30.80 -13.10
CA GLY A 309 23.17 31.52 -11.99
C GLY A 309 22.19 32.04 -10.94
N LEU A 310 20.94 31.58 -10.96
CA LEU A 310 19.93 32.01 -9.99
C LEU A 310 20.19 31.34 -8.64
N GLU A 311 20.19 32.14 -7.57
CA GLU A 311 20.05 31.63 -6.20
C GLU A 311 18.60 31.79 -5.74
N SER A 312 18.00 30.73 -5.21
CA SER A 312 16.62 30.76 -4.69
C SER A 312 16.57 30.39 -3.20
N SER A 313 16.09 31.34 -2.39
CA SER A 313 15.75 31.15 -0.97
C SER A 313 14.29 30.76 -0.73
N ALA A 314 13.52 30.48 -1.79
CA ALA A 314 12.20 29.90 -1.65
C ALA A 314 12.30 28.54 -0.93
N VAL A 315 11.45 28.34 0.08
CA VAL A 315 11.37 27.06 0.79
C VAL A 315 10.86 26.00 -0.18
N THR A 316 11.71 25.05 -0.54
CA THR A 316 11.42 23.96 -1.49
C THR A 316 11.73 22.61 -0.84
N ARG A 317 11.04 21.56 -1.28
CA ARG A 317 11.08 20.24 -0.61
C ARG A 317 11.27 19.13 -1.63
N ALA A 318 11.81 17.99 -1.18
CA ALA A 318 11.89 16.79 -2.01
C ALA A 318 10.54 16.36 -2.61
N MET A 319 9.44 16.51 -1.86
CA MET A 319 8.08 16.20 -2.33
C MET A 319 7.60 17.09 -3.48
N ASP A 320 8.15 18.32 -3.59
CA ASP A 320 7.73 19.30 -4.60
C ASP A 320 8.13 18.86 -6.02
N TRP A 321 9.11 17.95 -6.16
CA TRP A 321 9.56 17.46 -7.47
C TRP A 321 8.52 16.60 -8.20
N TYR A 322 7.65 15.90 -7.47
CA TYR A 322 6.62 15.05 -8.06
C TYR A 322 5.66 15.85 -8.97
N PRO A 323 4.91 16.86 -8.47
CA PRO A 323 4.03 17.65 -9.34
C PRO A 323 4.82 18.51 -10.33
N THR A 324 6.06 18.90 -10.00
CA THR A 324 6.92 19.68 -10.89
C THR A 324 7.28 18.91 -12.16
N PHE A 325 7.80 17.68 -12.03
CA PHE A 325 8.11 16.85 -13.19
C PHE A 325 6.86 16.49 -13.99
N ALA A 326 5.73 16.21 -13.32
CA ALA A 326 4.45 16.02 -13.99
C ALA A 326 4.08 17.25 -14.86
N THR A 327 4.24 18.47 -14.33
CA THR A 327 3.99 19.71 -15.09
C THR A 327 4.94 19.87 -16.29
N PHE A 328 6.25 19.64 -16.12
CA PHE A 328 7.20 19.69 -17.25
C PHE A 328 6.90 18.62 -18.31
N ALA A 329 6.35 17.47 -17.93
CA ALA A 329 5.92 16.41 -18.83
C ALA A 329 4.57 16.68 -19.51
N GLY A 330 3.85 17.72 -19.11
CA GLY A 330 2.48 17.99 -19.54
C GLY A 330 1.44 17.03 -18.96
N ILE A 331 1.73 16.40 -17.82
CA ILE A 331 0.90 15.40 -17.15
C ILE A 331 0.16 16.03 -15.97
N LYS A 332 -1.15 15.80 -15.87
CA LYS A 332 -1.92 16.14 -14.68
C LYS A 332 -1.80 15.04 -13.64
N VAL A 333 -1.47 15.40 -12.40
CA VAL A 333 -1.52 14.48 -11.26
C VAL A 333 -2.99 14.07 -11.04
N PRO A 334 -3.30 12.76 -10.96
CA PRO A 334 -4.68 12.28 -10.83
C PRO A 334 -5.42 12.90 -9.63
N PRO A 335 -6.68 13.34 -9.79
CA PRO A 335 -7.42 14.05 -8.74
C PRO A 335 -7.72 13.18 -7.51
N SER A 336 -7.77 11.87 -7.67
CA SER A 336 -7.93 10.90 -6.58
C SER A 336 -6.70 10.78 -5.67
N ARG A 337 -5.55 11.35 -6.07
CA ARG A 337 -4.32 11.31 -5.29
C ARG A 337 -4.14 12.61 -4.51
N VAL A 338 -4.19 12.48 -3.18
CA VAL A 338 -3.79 13.53 -2.24
C VAL A 338 -2.29 13.40 -2.01
N ILE A 339 -1.55 14.41 -2.49
CA ILE A 339 -0.09 14.55 -2.28
C ILE A 339 0.21 15.93 -1.66
N ASP A 340 1.43 16.08 -1.12
CA ASP A 340 1.85 17.25 -0.33
C ASP A 340 2.72 18.23 -1.12
N GLY A 341 3.37 17.75 -2.18
CA GLY A 341 4.24 18.53 -3.04
C GLY A 341 3.54 19.72 -3.68
N ARG A 342 4.27 20.82 -3.82
CA ARG A 342 3.86 22.01 -4.57
C ARG A 342 4.64 22.08 -5.88
N ASP A 343 4.01 22.61 -6.91
CA ASP A 343 4.61 22.71 -8.23
C ASP A 343 5.60 23.88 -8.33
N LEU A 344 6.88 23.56 -8.55
CA LEU A 344 7.98 24.51 -8.67
C LEU A 344 8.14 25.08 -10.07
N ALA A 345 7.38 24.62 -11.08
CA ALA A 345 7.61 25.01 -12.46
C ALA A 345 7.66 26.54 -12.69
N PRO A 346 6.79 27.38 -12.09
CA PRO A 346 6.90 28.83 -12.24
C PRO A 346 8.17 29.41 -11.63
N LEU A 347 8.63 28.88 -10.49
CA LEU A 347 9.89 29.27 -9.86
C LEU A 347 11.08 28.87 -10.75
N LEU A 348 11.08 27.64 -11.27
CA LEU A 348 12.15 27.12 -12.13
C LEU A 348 12.24 27.87 -13.47
N LYS A 349 11.14 28.38 -14.00
CA LYS A 349 11.13 29.20 -15.22
C LYS A 349 11.46 30.68 -14.96
N GLY A 350 11.73 31.05 -13.71
CA GLY A 350 11.96 32.45 -13.33
C GLY A 350 10.72 33.34 -13.42
N GLU A 351 9.52 32.76 -13.54
CA GLU A 351 8.27 33.52 -13.59
C GLU A 351 7.88 34.08 -12.22
N THR A 352 8.35 33.45 -11.13
CA THR A 352 8.16 33.88 -9.75
C THR A 352 9.41 33.65 -8.91
N GLN A 353 9.60 34.46 -7.86
CA GLN A 353 10.68 34.27 -6.86
C GLN A 353 10.28 33.38 -5.67
N PHE A 354 9.02 32.95 -5.65
CA PHE A 354 8.42 32.10 -4.63
C PHE A 354 7.65 30.96 -5.28
N VAL A 355 7.35 29.91 -4.53
CA VAL A 355 6.44 28.83 -4.98
C VAL A 355 5.01 29.37 -4.99
N PRO A 356 4.34 29.51 -6.16
CA PRO A 356 3.04 30.17 -6.20
C PRO A 356 1.98 29.43 -5.41
N ALA A 357 1.13 30.18 -4.69
CA ALA A 357 -0.02 29.60 -4.03
C ALA A 357 -1.00 29.02 -5.07
N PRO A 358 -1.70 27.91 -4.77
CA PRO A 358 -2.61 27.26 -5.72
C PRO A 358 -3.64 28.18 -6.40
N GLY A 359 -4.15 29.18 -5.68
CA GLY A 359 -5.13 30.15 -6.21
C GLY A 359 -4.60 31.03 -7.35
N MET A 360 -3.29 31.12 -7.55
CA MET A 360 -2.68 31.88 -8.65
C MET A 360 -2.73 31.14 -9.99
N LYS A 361 -2.98 29.82 -9.99
CA LYS A 361 -3.12 28.97 -11.19
C LYS A 361 -1.98 29.14 -12.21
N LYS A 362 -0.74 29.26 -11.73
CA LYS A 362 0.45 29.53 -12.55
C LYS A 362 1.04 28.29 -13.24
N SER A 363 0.55 27.09 -12.94
CA SER A 363 1.07 25.85 -13.49
C SER A 363 0.00 24.77 -13.62
N LEU A 364 0.30 23.70 -14.36
CA LEU A 364 -0.64 22.61 -14.67
C LEU A 364 -1.15 21.92 -13.39
N ASN A 365 -0.27 21.72 -12.41
CA ASN A 365 -0.56 21.04 -11.16
C ASN A 365 -0.63 22.00 -9.96
N ALA A 366 -0.88 23.30 -10.20
CA ALA A 366 -0.98 24.31 -9.13
C ALA A 366 -2.04 23.98 -8.07
N ASP A 367 -3.10 23.25 -8.44
CA ASP A 367 -4.20 22.91 -7.54
C ASP A 367 -3.94 21.70 -6.62
N VAL A 368 -2.84 20.97 -6.83
CA VAL A 368 -2.53 19.73 -6.10
C VAL A 368 -2.61 19.91 -4.57
N PRO A 369 -2.00 20.95 -3.96
CA PRO A 369 -2.10 21.15 -2.52
C PRO A 369 -3.52 21.45 -2.00
N LEU A 370 -4.48 21.82 -2.86
CA LEU A 370 -5.87 22.03 -2.49
C LEU A 370 -6.66 20.73 -2.34
N ARG A 371 -6.07 19.57 -2.63
CA ARG A 371 -6.69 18.25 -2.44
C ARG A 371 -6.56 17.75 -1.00
N ARG A 372 -5.67 18.36 -0.22
CA ARG A 372 -5.51 18.11 1.22
C ARG A 372 -6.76 18.55 2.00
N THR A 373 -7.12 17.74 2.99
CA THR A 373 -8.25 18.03 3.90
C THR A 373 -8.07 19.40 4.53
N TRP A 374 -9.15 20.19 4.53
CA TRP A 374 -9.16 21.53 5.08
C TRP A 374 -10.46 21.76 5.86
N ASN A 375 -10.38 21.57 7.18
CA ASN A 375 -11.49 21.77 8.09
C ASN A 375 -11.01 22.42 9.40
N PRO A 376 -10.51 23.67 9.37
CA PRO A 376 -10.00 24.31 10.57
C PRO A 376 -11.14 24.56 11.57
N GLY A 377 -11.09 23.87 12.71
CA GLY A 377 -12.04 24.03 13.80
C GLY A 377 -11.71 25.23 14.71
N GLY A 378 -12.75 25.79 15.34
CA GLY A 378 -12.61 26.77 16.42
C GLY A 378 -11.75 27.98 16.06
N GLU A 379 -10.80 28.31 16.94
CA GLU A 379 -9.93 29.48 16.79
C GLU A 379 -9.00 29.43 15.57
N TRP A 380 -8.68 28.22 15.06
CA TRP A 380 -7.74 28.05 13.94
C TRP A 380 -8.25 28.67 12.64
N LYS A 381 -9.57 28.67 12.45
CA LYS A 381 -10.24 29.20 11.26
C LYS A 381 -9.94 30.68 11.02
N GLU A 382 -9.79 31.44 12.11
CA GLU A 382 -9.58 32.89 12.04
C GLU A 382 -8.09 33.27 11.91
N ILE A 383 -7.16 32.38 12.29
CA ILE A 383 -5.71 32.71 12.36
C ILE A 383 -4.83 31.98 11.33
N ILE A 384 -5.33 30.90 10.71
CA ILE A 384 -4.59 30.14 9.70
C ILE A 384 -5.35 30.20 8.38
N LEU A 385 -4.72 30.80 7.36
CA LEU A 385 -5.26 30.78 6.01
C LEU A 385 -4.83 29.49 5.30
N ARG A 386 -5.74 28.90 4.50
CA ARG A 386 -5.46 27.67 3.73
C ARG A 386 -4.17 27.74 2.91
N ARG A 387 -3.92 28.89 2.28
CA ARG A 387 -2.70 29.12 1.48
C ARG A 387 -1.42 29.08 2.32
N GLU A 388 -1.49 29.51 3.58
CA GLU A 388 -0.34 29.51 4.50
C GLU A 388 -0.10 28.11 5.05
N TYR A 389 -1.18 27.39 5.35
CA TYR A 389 -1.11 25.99 5.75
C TYR A 389 -0.49 25.11 4.66
N ASN A 390 -0.90 25.29 3.40
CA ASN A 390 -0.31 24.60 2.26
C ASN A 390 1.16 24.97 2.03
N ASP A 391 1.57 26.16 2.47
CA ASP A 391 2.95 26.65 2.41
C ASP A 391 3.78 26.22 3.64
N ALA A 392 3.16 25.70 4.70
CA ALA A 392 3.88 25.22 5.88
C ALA A 392 4.65 23.92 5.59
N PHE A 393 5.74 23.70 6.34
CA PHE A 393 6.57 22.49 6.29
C PHE A 393 6.57 21.80 7.66
N PHE A 394 6.23 20.52 7.67
CA PHE A 394 6.06 19.69 8.88
C PHE A 394 7.23 18.72 9.02
N TYR A 395 8.06 18.91 10.05
CA TYR A 395 9.26 18.11 10.29
C TYR A 395 8.90 16.86 11.10
N HIS A 396 9.25 15.69 10.56
CA HIS A 396 9.12 14.42 11.26
C HIS A 396 10.51 13.91 11.64
N GLY A 397 10.68 13.49 12.89
CA GLY A 397 11.90 12.82 13.34
C GLY A 397 12.07 11.44 12.72
N SER A 398 13.22 10.81 12.96
CA SER A 398 13.51 9.45 12.44
C SER A 398 12.55 8.36 12.94
N GLN A 399 11.81 8.63 14.02
CA GLN A 399 10.79 7.74 14.58
C GLN A 399 9.37 8.09 14.08
N GLY A 400 9.24 8.96 13.07
CA GLY A 400 7.96 9.35 12.49
C GLY A 400 7.14 10.36 13.29
N ALA A 401 7.60 10.77 14.47
CA ALA A 401 6.91 11.77 15.28
C ALA A 401 7.06 13.18 14.67
N LEU A 402 5.95 13.92 14.58
CA LEU A 402 5.98 15.35 14.24
C LEU A 402 6.74 16.11 15.34
N SER A 403 7.86 16.72 14.97
CA SER A 403 8.78 17.35 15.92
C SER A 403 8.83 18.87 15.80
N ALA A 404 8.58 19.42 14.61
CA ALA A 404 8.62 20.86 14.37
C ALA A 404 7.70 21.25 13.20
N VAL A 405 7.35 22.53 13.14
CA VAL A 405 6.62 23.14 12.01
C VAL A 405 7.34 24.41 11.60
N ARG A 406 7.47 24.62 10.29
CA ARG A 406 7.97 25.86 9.70
C ARG A 406 6.93 26.51 8.82
N TRP A 407 6.83 27.83 8.91
CA TRP A 407 6.16 28.66 7.92
C TRP A 407 7.02 29.89 7.63
N ARG A 408 7.37 30.09 6.36
CA ARG A 408 8.33 31.10 5.91
C ARG A 408 9.67 30.96 6.65
N ASN A 409 10.10 31.98 7.39
CA ASN A 409 11.33 32.03 8.17
C ASN A 409 11.16 31.50 9.60
N TRP A 410 9.94 31.26 10.06
CA TRP A 410 9.67 30.82 11.43
C TRP A 410 9.65 29.31 11.53
N LYS A 411 10.47 28.74 12.41
CA LYS A 411 10.46 27.31 12.76
C LYS A 411 10.19 27.16 14.24
N MET A 412 9.25 26.29 14.59
CA MET A 412 8.90 25.99 15.98
C MET A 412 9.01 24.50 16.26
N TYR A 413 9.80 24.12 17.26
CA TYR A 413 9.79 22.77 17.81
C TYR A 413 8.57 22.55 18.70
N LEU A 414 8.09 21.31 18.71
CA LEU A 414 6.92 20.89 19.48
C LEU A 414 7.29 20.16 20.76
N ASN A 415 8.34 19.31 20.71
CA ASN A 415 8.75 18.43 21.80
C ASN A 415 10.27 18.59 22.06
N PRO A 416 10.73 18.57 23.33
CA PRO A 416 9.94 18.43 24.57
C PRO A 416 9.24 19.73 25.01
N SER A 417 9.58 20.87 24.42
CA SER A 417 8.96 22.17 24.68
C SER A 417 8.87 23.01 23.41
N LEU A 418 8.01 24.03 23.42
CA LEU A 418 7.88 24.97 22.32
C LEU A 418 9.10 25.90 22.23
N GLU A 419 9.88 25.75 21.17
CA GLU A 419 11.06 26.57 20.89
C GLU A 419 10.90 27.21 19.51
N LEU A 420 10.84 28.54 19.45
CA LEU A 420 10.67 29.29 18.22
C LEU A 420 11.99 29.92 17.78
N TYR A 421 12.33 29.75 16.49
CA TYR A 421 13.50 30.31 15.82
C TYR A 421 13.09 31.13 14.60
N ASP A 422 13.83 32.21 14.32
CA ASP A 422 13.79 32.93 13.04
C ASP A 422 15.00 32.53 12.20
N LEU A 423 14.79 31.62 11.26
CA LEU A 423 15.85 31.04 10.43
C LEU A 423 16.49 32.04 9.47
N SER A 424 15.85 33.19 9.23
CA SER A 424 16.45 34.25 8.40
C SER A 424 17.56 35.00 9.12
N ALA A 425 17.43 35.16 10.44
CA ALA A 425 18.43 35.78 11.30
C ALA A 425 19.41 34.76 11.89
N ASP A 426 18.93 33.54 12.15
CA ASP A 426 19.67 32.49 12.85
C ASP A 426 19.42 31.10 12.22
N PRO A 427 20.05 30.81 11.06
CA PRO A 427 19.99 29.48 10.44
C PRO A 427 20.63 28.38 11.31
N GLY A 428 21.39 28.76 12.33
CA GLY A 428 22.01 27.85 13.29
C GLY A 428 21.10 27.41 14.45
N GLU A 429 19.86 27.91 14.55
CA GLU A 429 18.92 27.55 15.62
C GLU A 429 19.56 27.65 17.02
N SER A 430 20.27 28.76 17.25
CA SER A 430 21.05 29.08 18.43
C SER A 430 20.36 30.07 19.37
N GLN A 431 19.41 30.87 18.86
CA GLN A 431 18.72 31.94 19.60
C GLN A 431 17.21 31.75 19.55
N LEU A 432 16.59 31.60 20.73
CA LEU A 432 15.14 31.54 20.86
C LEU A 432 14.51 32.92 20.67
N VAL A 433 13.41 32.97 19.92
CA VAL A 433 12.62 34.18 19.70
C VAL A 433 11.30 34.10 20.46
N ARG A 434 10.88 35.21 21.06
CA ARG A 434 9.56 35.34 21.69
C ARG A 434 8.59 36.01 20.72
N ASN A 435 7.67 35.25 20.14
CA ASN A 435 6.58 35.79 19.32
C ASN A 435 5.29 34.97 19.57
N ARG A 436 4.39 35.51 20.40
CA ARG A 436 3.19 34.79 20.85
C ARG A 436 2.25 34.43 19.69
N ASP A 437 2.05 35.35 18.75
CA ASP A 437 1.14 35.13 17.62
C ASP A 437 1.68 34.04 16.70
N MET A 438 2.99 34.05 16.44
CA MET A 438 3.63 33.02 15.62
C MET A 438 3.61 31.65 16.30
N VAL A 439 3.90 31.57 17.61
CA VAL A 439 3.79 30.33 18.37
C VAL A 439 2.37 29.77 18.30
N ARG A 440 1.35 30.62 18.51
CA ARG A 440 -0.06 30.20 18.44
C ARG A 440 -0.42 29.68 17.04
N LYS A 441 0.01 30.39 15.99
CA LYS A 441 -0.26 30.00 14.60
C LYS A 441 0.41 28.68 14.21
N LEU A 442 1.70 28.53 14.49
CA LEU A 442 2.45 27.31 14.16
C LEU A 442 1.96 26.10 14.97
N ARG A 443 1.56 26.31 16.23
CA ARG A 443 0.92 25.27 17.04
C ARG A 443 -0.41 24.83 16.42
N GLY A 444 -1.25 25.78 16.01
CA GLY A 444 -2.50 25.46 15.32
C GLY A 444 -2.26 24.69 14.01
N MET A 445 -1.27 25.09 13.20
CA MET A 445 -0.88 24.35 11.99
C MET A 445 -0.43 22.92 12.31
N ALA A 446 0.33 22.72 13.39
CA ALA A 446 0.76 21.39 13.83
C ALA A 446 -0.44 20.50 14.19
N ILE A 447 -1.43 21.04 14.91
CA ILE A 447 -2.65 20.33 15.30
C ILE A 447 -3.45 19.95 14.05
N LEU A 448 -3.71 20.91 13.15
CA LEU A 448 -4.42 20.63 11.88
C LEU A 448 -3.72 19.56 11.05
N PHE A 449 -2.39 19.56 11.03
CA PHE A 449 -1.62 18.53 10.34
C PHE A 449 -1.72 17.16 10.99
N GLN A 450 -1.73 17.09 12.32
CA GLN A 450 -1.96 15.82 13.03
C GLN A 450 -3.37 15.28 12.77
N GLU A 451 -4.40 16.13 12.79
CA GLU A 451 -5.77 15.76 12.43
C GLU A 451 -5.85 15.27 10.97
N GLU A 452 -5.20 15.97 10.04
CA GLU A 452 -5.11 15.55 8.64
C GLU A 452 -4.43 14.18 8.51
N MET A 453 -3.30 13.95 9.19
CA MET A 453 -2.61 12.66 9.16
C MET A 453 -3.42 11.54 9.83
N GLN A 454 -4.27 11.84 10.82
CA GLN A 454 -5.16 10.84 11.41
C GLN A 454 -6.27 10.42 10.42
N ALA A 455 -6.74 11.34 9.58
CA ALA A 455 -7.79 11.08 8.60
C ALA A 455 -7.26 10.47 7.28
N ASP A 456 -6.13 10.97 6.78
CA ASP A 456 -5.69 10.79 5.40
C ASP A 456 -4.39 9.98 5.24
N ALA A 457 -3.77 9.52 6.33
CA ALA A 457 -2.59 8.66 6.23
C ALA A 457 -2.98 7.27 5.70
N ARG A 458 -2.10 6.75 4.87
CA ARG A 458 -2.19 5.44 4.22
C ARG A 458 -1.18 4.49 4.87
N PRO A 459 -1.48 3.19 4.93
CA PRO A 459 -0.60 2.23 5.60
C PRO A 459 0.70 2.00 4.82
N PRO A 460 1.78 1.54 5.49
CA PRO A 460 2.91 0.97 4.78
C PRO A 460 2.48 -0.24 3.96
N GLY A 461 3.26 -0.55 2.92
CA GLY A 461 3.19 -1.87 2.32
C GLY A 461 3.68 -2.91 3.33
N HIS A 462 3.07 -4.10 3.32
CA HIS A 462 3.57 -5.27 4.05
C HIS A 462 4.11 -6.30 3.07
N ALA A 463 5.31 -6.80 3.35
CA ALA A 463 5.94 -7.82 2.54
C ALA A 463 5.00 -9.01 2.56
N ASN A 464 4.87 -9.68 1.43
CA ASN A 464 4.24 -10.98 1.45
C ASN A 464 5.03 -11.81 2.45
N ASP A 465 4.36 -12.30 3.49
CA ASP A 465 4.99 -13.09 4.54
C ASP A 465 5.62 -14.32 3.87
N LEU A 466 6.93 -14.31 3.64
CA LEU A 466 7.64 -15.41 2.98
C LEU A 466 7.67 -16.67 3.87
N SER A 467 7.22 -16.58 5.14
CA SER A 467 6.92 -17.74 5.99
C SER A 467 5.50 -18.29 5.80
N LYS A 468 4.63 -17.57 5.11
CA LYS A 468 3.31 -18.00 4.66
C LYS A 468 3.35 -18.11 3.13
N THR A 469 3.70 -19.29 2.66
CA THR A 469 3.73 -19.67 1.24
C THR A 469 2.42 -19.43 0.48
N GLU A 470 1.33 -19.07 1.16
CA GLU A 470 0.00 -18.94 0.58
C GLU A 470 -0.65 -17.59 0.92
N PRO A 471 -1.15 -16.85 -0.08
CA PRO A 471 -1.80 -15.55 0.14
C PRO A 471 -3.03 -15.71 1.04
N ASP A 472 -3.39 -14.65 1.76
CA ASP A 472 -4.65 -14.64 2.49
C ASP A 472 -5.82 -14.71 1.50
N THR A 473 -6.93 -15.28 1.95
CA THR A 473 -8.10 -15.44 1.09
C THR A 473 -8.69 -14.08 0.76
N GLU A 474 -8.84 -13.77 -0.51
CA GLU A 474 -9.49 -12.59 -1.05
C GLU A 474 -10.50 -12.95 -2.14
N VAL A 475 -11.53 -12.11 -2.29
CA VAL A 475 -12.46 -12.20 -3.42
C VAL A 475 -12.19 -10.99 -4.29
N SER A 476 -11.76 -11.23 -5.53
CA SER A 476 -11.33 -10.16 -6.43
C SER A 476 -12.47 -9.18 -6.73
N LYS A 477 -12.11 -7.91 -6.97
CA LYS A 477 -13.09 -6.88 -7.35
C LYS A 477 -13.91 -7.27 -8.58
N SER A 478 -13.31 -7.98 -9.55
CA SER A 478 -14.02 -8.49 -10.72
C SER A 478 -15.10 -9.53 -10.40
N ILE A 479 -14.93 -10.34 -9.34
CA ILE A 479 -15.98 -11.22 -8.83
C ILE A 479 -17.08 -10.39 -8.15
N LEU A 480 -16.70 -9.43 -7.29
CA LEU A 480 -17.64 -8.59 -6.57
C LEU A 480 -18.53 -7.77 -7.51
N ASP A 481 -17.95 -7.24 -8.60
CA ASP A 481 -18.67 -6.45 -9.60
C ASP A 481 -19.74 -7.26 -10.34
N ARG A 482 -19.68 -8.60 -10.30
CA ARG A 482 -20.65 -9.52 -10.90
C ARG A 482 -21.78 -9.94 -9.96
N LEU A 483 -21.82 -9.40 -8.73
CA LEU A 483 -22.80 -9.78 -7.71
C LEU A 483 -23.73 -8.62 -7.35
N HIS A 484 -25.00 -8.93 -7.16
CA HIS A 484 -25.93 -8.15 -6.37
C HIS A 484 -25.86 -8.61 -4.92
N ALA A 485 -25.66 -7.66 -4.00
CA ALA A 485 -25.64 -7.90 -2.57
C ALA A 485 -26.87 -7.26 -1.91
N LYS A 486 -27.54 -8.01 -1.03
CA LYS A 486 -28.57 -7.48 -0.11
C LYS A 486 -28.13 -7.82 1.30
N LEU A 487 -27.61 -6.82 1.99
CA LEU A 487 -26.98 -6.97 3.31
C LEU A 487 -28.00 -6.75 4.42
N ASP A 488 -27.69 -7.27 5.60
CA ASP A 488 -28.40 -6.99 6.86
C ASP A 488 -29.90 -7.36 6.83
N LEU A 489 -30.26 -8.38 6.06
CA LEU A 489 -31.64 -8.83 5.93
C LEU A 489 -32.04 -9.63 7.17
N SER A 490 -33.03 -9.13 7.91
CA SER A 490 -33.56 -9.84 9.07
C SER A 490 -34.34 -11.10 8.66
N TYR A 491 -33.97 -12.25 9.21
CA TYR A 491 -34.61 -13.54 8.90
C TYR A 491 -35.37 -14.17 10.07
N ALA A 492 -35.06 -13.76 11.30
CA ALA A 492 -35.77 -14.18 12.51
C ALA A 492 -35.61 -13.15 13.63
N LYS A 493 -36.53 -13.14 14.59
CA LYS A 493 -36.47 -12.32 15.80
C LYS A 493 -36.87 -13.16 17.01
N TYR A 494 -36.11 -13.06 18.08
CA TYR A 494 -36.33 -13.75 19.35
C TYR A 494 -36.22 -12.74 20.51
N GLY A 495 -37.36 -12.28 21.03
CA GLY A 495 -37.39 -11.14 21.95
C GLY A 495 -36.80 -9.90 21.26
N ASP A 496 -35.83 -9.26 21.89
CA ASP A 496 -35.12 -8.10 21.31
C ASP A 496 -34.01 -8.49 20.34
N ARG A 497 -33.66 -9.78 20.24
CA ARG A 497 -32.60 -10.25 19.36
C ARG A 497 -33.11 -10.46 17.94
N THR A 498 -32.64 -9.62 17.02
CA THR A 498 -32.89 -9.76 15.56
C THR A 498 -31.74 -10.46 14.88
N LEU A 499 -32.00 -11.55 14.14
CA LEU A 499 -31.01 -12.29 13.39
C LEU A 499 -31.01 -11.89 11.92
N GLU A 500 -29.80 -11.74 11.38
CA GLU A 500 -29.56 -11.12 10.08
C GLU A 500 -28.75 -12.03 9.16
N MET A 501 -28.98 -11.89 7.85
CA MET A 501 -28.25 -12.56 6.78
C MET A 501 -27.82 -11.58 5.69
N ASP A 502 -26.71 -11.90 5.02
CA ASP A 502 -26.28 -11.22 3.80
C ASP A 502 -26.52 -12.15 2.61
N LEU A 503 -27.27 -11.66 1.62
CA LEU A 503 -27.56 -12.36 0.38
C LEU A 503 -26.65 -11.89 -0.75
N TYR A 504 -26.13 -12.84 -1.52
CA TYR A 504 -25.38 -12.58 -2.75
C TYR A 504 -25.98 -13.35 -3.91
N ARG A 505 -26.14 -12.69 -5.06
CA ARG A 505 -26.72 -13.25 -6.28
C ARG A 505 -25.93 -12.77 -7.51
N PRO A 506 -25.67 -13.62 -8.51
CA PRO A 506 -25.12 -13.18 -9.80
C PRO A 506 -26.00 -12.15 -10.51
N LYS A 507 -25.37 -11.13 -11.10
CA LYS A 507 -26.05 -10.13 -11.94
C LYS A 507 -26.60 -10.72 -13.24
N ASP A 508 -25.88 -11.67 -13.82
CA ASP A 508 -26.19 -12.21 -15.16
C ASP A 508 -27.16 -13.40 -15.13
N SER A 509 -27.67 -13.77 -13.95
CA SER A 509 -28.53 -14.94 -13.78
C SER A 509 -30.01 -14.56 -13.57
N TRP A 510 -30.86 -15.05 -14.46
CA TRP A 510 -32.32 -14.84 -14.45
C TRP A 510 -33.07 -16.04 -13.85
N GLY A 511 -34.20 -15.80 -13.19
CA GLY A 511 -35.06 -16.85 -12.65
C GLY A 511 -34.62 -17.44 -11.30
N ALA A 512 -35.26 -18.54 -10.90
CA ALA A 512 -35.02 -19.19 -9.62
C ALA A 512 -33.68 -19.96 -9.61
N LEU A 513 -32.80 -19.66 -8.65
CA LEU A 513 -31.50 -20.31 -8.48
C LEU A 513 -31.52 -21.29 -7.30
N PRO A 514 -30.71 -22.37 -7.34
CA PRO A 514 -30.40 -23.12 -6.12
C PRO A 514 -29.78 -22.18 -5.08
N ALA A 515 -30.14 -22.38 -3.80
CA ALA A 515 -29.65 -21.56 -2.70
C ALA A 515 -28.64 -22.31 -1.82
N ILE A 516 -27.65 -21.60 -1.29
CA ILE A 516 -26.67 -22.15 -0.34
C ILE A 516 -26.63 -21.30 0.92
N LEU A 517 -26.91 -21.92 2.06
CA LEU A 517 -26.78 -21.32 3.38
C LEU A 517 -25.32 -21.46 3.88
N CYS A 518 -24.66 -20.34 4.16
CA CYS A 518 -23.29 -20.29 4.68
C CYS A 518 -23.29 -20.02 6.19
N ILE A 519 -22.87 -21.01 6.98
CA ILE A 519 -22.93 -21.01 8.45
C ILE A 519 -21.52 -20.83 9.02
N HIS A 520 -21.30 -19.77 9.79
CA HIS A 520 -19.96 -19.47 10.28
C HIS A 520 -19.48 -20.39 11.41
N GLY A 521 -18.16 -20.62 11.44
CA GLY A 521 -17.45 -21.30 12.53
C GLY A 521 -17.25 -20.41 13.77
N GLY A 522 -16.20 -20.69 14.55
CA GLY A 522 -15.85 -19.91 15.75
C GLY A 522 -16.23 -20.56 17.08
N GLY A 523 -16.41 -21.88 17.11
CA GLY A 523 -16.67 -22.62 18.35
C GLY A 523 -18.00 -22.27 19.03
N TRP A 524 -19.01 -21.85 18.26
CA TRP A 524 -20.31 -21.38 18.74
C TRP A 524 -20.28 -20.09 19.58
N ALA A 525 -19.12 -19.65 20.06
CA ALA A 525 -18.98 -18.51 20.97
C ALA A 525 -18.64 -17.19 20.27
N LYS A 526 -18.19 -17.23 19.01
CA LYS A 526 -17.83 -16.05 18.22
C LYS A 526 -18.11 -16.25 16.74
N GLY A 527 -18.27 -15.14 16.03
CA GLY A 527 -18.47 -15.11 14.58
C GLY A 527 -19.75 -14.39 14.18
N SER A 528 -19.91 -14.17 12.88
CA SER A 528 -21.05 -13.50 12.27
C SER A 528 -21.13 -13.85 10.78
N ARG A 529 -22.22 -13.43 10.11
CA ARG A 529 -22.37 -13.47 8.65
C ARG A 529 -21.14 -12.92 7.89
N LYS A 530 -20.46 -11.89 8.43
CA LYS A 530 -19.28 -11.27 7.79
C LYS A 530 -18.09 -12.23 7.67
N ASN A 531 -17.94 -13.16 8.61
CA ASN A 531 -16.84 -14.12 8.59
C ASN A 531 -16.92 -15.07 7.38
N TYR A 532 -18.11 -15.28 6.82
CA TYR A 532 -18.36 -16.24 5.74
C TYR A 532 -18.81 -15.56 4.44
N GLN A 533 -18.72 -14.23 4.39
CA GLN A 533 -18.98 -13.43 3.21
C GLN A 533 -18.17 -13.89 1.98
N LYS A 534 -16.89 -14.23 2.16
CA LYS A 534 -16.02 -14.66 1.05
C LYS A 534 -16.47 -15.99 0.42
N ILE A 535 -16.91 -16.94 1.25
CA ILE A 535 -17.50 -18.21 0.77
C ILE A 535 -18.78 -17.94 0.00
N ALA A 536 -19.66 -17.12 0.58
CA ALA A 536 -20.94 -16.75 -0.03
C ALA A 536 -20.73 -16.08 -1.40
N GLN A 537 -19.86 -15.07 -1.50
CA GLN A 537 -19.55 -14.40 -2.76
C GLN A 537 -18.95 -15.35 -3.81
N SER A 538 -18.01 -16.22 -3.39
CA SER A 538 -17.33 -17.15 -4.28
C SER A 538 -18.27 -18.23 -4.82
N LEU A 539 -19.20 -18.73 -4.01
CA LEU A 539 -20.24 -19.62 -4.48
C LEU A 539 -21.28 -18.86 -5.32
N ALA A 540 -21.72 -17.67 -4.90
CA ALA A 540 -22.72 -16.89 -5.63
C ALA A 540 -22.33 -16.72 -7.09
N VAL A 541 -21.10 -16.26 -7.38
CA VAL A 541 -20.62 -16.04 -8.76
C VAL A 541 -20.59 -17.31 -9.63
N ARG A 542 -20.73 -18.50 -9.02
CA ARG A 542 -20.81 -19.82 -9.67
C ARG A 542 -22.23 -20.29 -9.96
N GLY A 543 -23.24 -19.44 -9.74
CA GLY A 543 -24.63 -19.68 -10.18
C GLY A 543 -25.63 -19.98 -9.06
N TYR A 544 -25.32 -19.62 -7.81
CA TYR A 544 -26.21 -19.83 -6.66
C TYR A 544 -26.69 -18.50 -6.09
N LEU A 545 -27.82 -18.53 -5.39
CA LEU A 545 -28.11 -17.51 -4.38
C LEU A 545 -27.51 -17.96 -3.05
N THR A 546 -26.60 -17.19 -2.47
CA THR A 546 -25.97 -17.57 -1.20
C THR A 546 -26.43 -16.68 -0.07
N ALA A 547 -26.63 -17.26 1.12
CA ALA A 547 -27.03 -16.55 2.33
C ALA A 547 -26.01 -16.80 3.45
N ALA A 548 -25.19 -15.79 3.78
CA ALA A 548 -24.33 -15.85 4.96
C ALA A 548 -25.13 -15.39 6.19
N ILE A 549 -25.18 -16.20 7.25
CA ILE A 549 -26.03 -15.91 8.42
C ILE A 549 -25.22 -15.66 9.68
N SER A 550 -25.77 -14.85 10.60
CA SER A 550 -25.41 -14.89 12.02
C SER A 550 -26.42 -15.76 12.77
N TYR A 551 -25.98 -16.53 13.76
CA TYR A 551 -26.86 -17.25 14.71
C TYR A 551 -26.55 -16.79 16.15
N ARG A 552 -27.44 -17.09 17.11
CA ARG A 552 -27.20 -16.79 18.53
C ARG A 552 -26.03 -17.59 19.05
N LEU A 553 -24.99 -16.89 19.49
CA LEU A 553 -23.77 -17.50 20.01
C LEU A 553 -24.02 -18.09 21.41
N SER A 554 -23.12 -18.96 21.87
CA SER A 554 -23.23 -19.62 23.19
C SER A 554 -23.21 -18.68 24.39
N GLY A 555 -22.73 -17.44 24.21
CA GLY A 555 -22.86 -16.37 25.21
C GLY A 555 -24.22 -15.68 25.22
N GLU A 556 -25.01 -15.83 24.15
CA GLU A 556 -26.37 -15.30 24.02
C GLU A 556 -27.41 -16.33 24.45
N ALA A 557 -27.25 -17.59 24.02
CA ALA A 557 -28.15 -18.69 24.34
C ALA A 557 -27.44 -20.05 24.22
N ALA A 558 -27.78 -20.99 25.10
CA ALA A 558 -27.32 -22.38 25.00
C ALA A 558 -27.99 -23.11 23.82
N PHE A 559 -27.42 -24.25 23.41
CA PHE A 559 -28.07 -25.19 22.50
C PHE A 559 -29.48 -25.56 23.01
N PRO A 560 -30.53 -25.64 22.17
CA PRO A 560 -30.55 -25.73 20.70
C PRO A 560 -30.73 -24.39 19.94
N ALA A 561 -30.54 -23.24 20.57
CA ALA A 561 -30.80 -21.94 19.92
C ALA A 561 -30.12 -21.77 18.56
N ALA A 562 -28.83 -22.14 18.45
CA ALA A 562 -28.06 -21.99 17.22
C ALA A 562 -28.61 -22.82 16.03
N ILE A 563 -29.12 -24.04 16.27
CA ILE A 563 -29.71 -24.85 15.20
C ILE A 563 -31.11 -24.37 14.82
N HIS A 564 -31.89 -23.88 15.79
CA HIS A 564 -33.18 -23.21 15.52
C HIS A 564 -32.99 -22.02 14.57
N ASP A 565 -31.90 -21.28 14.75
CA ASP A 565 -31.56 -20.12 13.92
C ASP A 565 -31.18 -20.54 12.49
N CYS A 566 -30.37 -21.58 12.34
CA CYS A 566 -30.02 -22.12 11.02
C CYS A 566 -31.26 -22.62 10.25
N LYS A 567 -32.17 -23.32 10.94
CA LYS A 567 -33.45 -23.78 10.35
C LYS A 567 -34.37 -22.61 10.00
N ALA A 568 -34.45 -21.58 10.85
CA ALA A 568 -35.20 -20.35 10.55
C ALA A 568 -34.69 -19.67 9.28
N ALA A 569 -33.38 -19.67 9.03
CA ALA A 569 -32.81 -19.13 7.80
C ALA A 569 -33.22 -19.92 6.55
N VAL A 570 -33.23 -21.26 6.61
CA VAL A 570 -33.74 -22.10 5.50
C VAL A 570 -35.22 -21.81 5.23
N ARG A 571 -36.03 -21.76 6.28
CA ARG A 571 -37.46 -21.42 6.19
C ARG A 571 -37.68 -20.04 5.58
N PHE A 572 -36.86 -19.07 5.97
CA PHE A 572 -36.89 -17.73 5.39
C PHE A 572 -36.63 -17.72 3.88
N LEU A 573 -35.56 -18.41 3.43
CA LEU A 573 -35.26 -18.53 1.99
C LEU A 573 -36.40 -19.18 1.21
N ARG A 574 -37.02 -20.21 1.80
CA ARG A 574 -38.15 -20.93 1.19
C ARG A 574 -39.43 -20.10 1.15
N ALA A 575 -39.72 -19.38 2.23
CA ALA A 575 -40.90 -18.51 2.33
C ALA A 575 -40.85 -17.31 1.39
N HIS A 576 -39.63 -16.84 1.07
CA HIS A 576 -39.41 -15.68 0.20
C HIS A 576 -38.88 -16.08 -1.18
N ALA A 577 -39.06 -17.35 -1.57
CA ALA A 577 -38.47 -17.92 -2.78
C ALA A 577 -38.74 -17.10 -4.04
N ASP A 578 -39.99 -16.67 -4.24
CA ASP A 578 -40.39 -15.89 -5.41
C ASP A 578 -39.71 -14.51 -5.45
N THR A 579 -39.62 -13.84 -4.30
CA THR A 579 -39.03 -12.48 -4.22
C THR A 579 -37.51 -12.49 -4.26
N LEU A 580 -36.87 -13.55 -3.77
CA LEU A 580 -35.41 -13.70 -3.76
C LEU A 580 -34.90 -14.39 -5.04
N GLY A 581 -35.80 -14.99 -5.84
CA GLY A 581 -35.43 -15.82 -6.99
C GLY A 581 -34.68 -17.08 -6.55
N VAL A 582 -35.19 -17.76 -5.51
CA VAL A 582 -34.67 -19.03 -4.99
C VAL A 582 -35.57 -20.17 -5.44
N HIS A 583 -34.98 -21.32 -5.78
CA HIS A 583 -35.74 -22.54 -6.00
C HIS A 583 -36.02 -23.23 -4.64
N PRO A 584 -37.27 -23.31 -4.17
CA PRO A 584 -37.60 -23.68 -2.78
C PRO A 584 -37.21 -25.12 -2.41
N ASN A 585 -37.03 -25.98 -3.40
CA ASN A 585 -36.64 -27.39 -3.24
C ASN A 585 -35.17 -27.66 -3.60
N LYS A 586 -34.34 -26.62 -3.76
CA LYS A 586 -32.91 -26.76 -4.08
C LYS A 586 -32.08 -25.89 -3.14
N ILE A 587 -32.14 -26.19 -1.85
CA ILE A 587 -31.41 -25.45 -0.81
C ILE A 587 -30.34 -26.37 -0.21
N GLY A 588 -29.08 -25.97 -0.32
CA GLY A 588 -27.95 -26.62 0.36
C GLY A 588 -27.41 -25.81 1.52
N ALA A 589 -26.49 -26.39 2.30
CA ALA A 589 -25.78 -25.69 3.38
C ALA A 589 -24.29 -26.02 3.41
N ILE A 590 -23.47 -25.06 3.84
CA ILE A 590 -22.03 -25.20 4.03
C ILE A 590 -21.60 -24.48 5.31
N GLY A 591 -20.65 -25.06 6.04
CA GLY A 591 -20.09 -24.43 7.24
C GLY A 591 -18.78 -25.07 7.67
N SER A 592 -17.93 -24.36 8.43
CA SER A 592 -16.70 -24.93 9.01
C SER A 592 -16.72 -24.97 10.53
N SER A 593 -16.01 -25.95 11.10
CA SER A 593 -15.83 -26.12 12.54
C SER A 593 -17.21 -26.18 13.23
N ALA A 594 -17.50 -25.26 14.17
CA ALA A 594 -18.82 -25.11 14.78
C ALA A 594 -19.98 -24.93 13.78
N GLY A 595 -19.77 -24.20 12.68
CA GLY A 595 -20.74 -24.04 11.59
C GLY A 595 -20.86 -25.30 10.74
N GLY A 596 -19.78 -26.08 10.61
CA GLY A 596 -19.80 -27.40 9.97
C GLY A 596 -20.63 -28.41 10.78
N HIS A 597 -20.50 -28.38 12.10
CA HIS A 597 -21.38 -29.12 13.01
C HIS A 597 -22.86 -28.73 12.79
N LEU A 598 -23.19 -27.43 12.81
CA LEU A 598 -24.55 -26.96 12.60
C LEU A 598 -25.08 -27.29 11.19
N ALA A 599 -24.23 -27.28 10.16
CA ALA A 599 -24.61 -27.70 8.81
C ALA A 599 -24.95 -29.19 8.77
N ALA A 600 -24.12 -30.05 9.37
CA ALA A 600 -24.39 -31.49 9.47
C ALA A 600 -25.67 -31.76 10.28
N LEU A 601 -25.86 -31.07 11.41
CA LEU A 601 -27.06 -31.22 12.23
C LEU A 601 -28.31 -30.72 11.47
N LEU A 602 -28.20 -29.63 10.71
CA LEU A 602 -29.30 -29.13 9.87
C LEU A 602 -29.72 -30.17 8.82
N ALA A 603 -28.75 -30.93 8.28
CA ALA A 603 -29.03 -31.99 7.32
C ALA A 603 -29.81 -33.15 7.92
N THR A 604 -29.43 -33.61 9.12
CA THR A 604 -29.95 -34.84 9.72
C THR A 604 -31.11 -34.64 10.69
N SER A 605 -31.33 -33.41 11.18
CA SER A 605 -32.37 -33.14 12.19
C SER A 605 -33.74 -32.77 11.60
N ASN A 606 -34.02 -33.08 10.34
CA ASN A 606 -35.30 -32.72 9.74
C ASN A 606 -36.45 -33.48 10.40
N GLY A 607 -37.40 -32.76 11.00
CA GLY A 607 -38.57 -33.37 11.66
C GLY A 607 -38.32 -33.77 13.11
N ILE A 608 -37.14 -33.49 13.66
CA ILE A 608 -36.86 -33.65 15.10
C ILE A 608 -37.45 -32.46 15.85
N GLY A 609 -38.58 -32.68 16.54
CA GLY A 609 -39.41 -31.60 17.11
C GLY A 609 -38.65 -30.62 18.01
N GLU A 610 -37.75 -31.13 18.86
CA GLU A 610 -36.91 -30.33 19.76
C GLU A 610 -35.92 -29.43 19.02
N LEU A 611 -35.55 -29.78 17.78
CA LEU A 611 -34.55 -29.09 16.99
C LEU A 611 -35.14 -28.17 15.91
N GLU A 612 -36.44 -28.25 15.60
CA GLU A 612 -37.06 -27.41 14.55
C GLU A 612 -37.13 -25.92 14.91
N GLY A 613 -37.37 -25.60 16.18
CA GLY A 613 -37.59 -24.23 16.64
C GLY A 613 -38.83 -23.58 16.01
N ARG A 614 -39.21 -22.40 16.51
CA ARG A 614 -40.42 -21.67 16.07
C ARG A 614 -40.13 -20.32 15.39
N GLY A 615 -38.87 -19.89 15.32
CA GLY A 615 -38.52 -18.61 14.70
C GLY A 615 -38.49 -18.67 13.18
N GLY A 616 -38.90 -17.58 12.54
CA GLY A 616 -38.79 -17.35 11.09
C GLY A 616 -39.60 -18.34 10.24
N ASN A 617 -40.80 -17.94 9.82
CA ASN A 617 -41.61 -18.66 8.82
C ASN A 617 -41.85 -20.15 9.15
N ALA A 618 -42.28 -20.45 10.39
CA ALA A 618 -42.36 -21.81 10.93
C ALA A 618 -43.20 -22.82 10.13
N ASN A 619 -44.13 -22.34 9.29
CA ASN A 619 -44.96 -23.19 8.42
C ASN A 619 -44.21 -23.75 7.21
N PHE A 620 -43.00 -23.29 6.94
CA PHE A 620 -42.15 -23.80 5.86
C PHE A 620 -41.23 -24.88 6.40
N SER A 621 -40.90 -25.86 5.56
CA SER A 621 -39.92 -26.89 5.90
C SER A 621 -38.54 -26.25 6.16
N SER A 622 -37.73 -26.87 7.02
CA SER A 622 -36.31 -26.55 7.23
C SER A 622 -35.36 -27.51 6.49
N ARG A 623 -35.90 -28.47 5.73
CA ARG A 623 -35.14 -29.51 5.00
C ARG A 623 -34.23 -28.90 3.93
N ILE A 624 -32.99 -29.36 3.89
CA ILE A 624 -32.01 -29.07 2.83
C ILE A 624 -31.77 -30.30 1.94
N GLN A 625 -31.27 -30.08 0.73
CA GLN A 625 -31.08 -31.10 -0.32
C GLN A 625 -29.61 -31.47 -0.56
N ALA A 626 -28.66 -30.73 0.04
CA ALA A 626 -27.23 -31.01 -0.05
C ALA A 626 -26.49 -30.35 1.11
N VAL A 627 -25.39 -30.94 1.58
CA VAL A 627 -24.63 -30.34 2.68
C VAL A 627 -23.12 -30.55 2.55
N VAL A 628 -22.36 -29.53 2.93
CA VAL A 628 -20.89 -29.54 3.00
C VAL A 628 -20.40 -29.17 4.41
N PRO A 629 -20.28 -30.15 5.34
CA PRO A 629 -19.67 -29.94 6.64
C PRO A 629 -18.13 -29.92 6.53
N MET A 630 -17.51 -28.82 6.95
CA MET A 630 -16.04 -28.66 6.90
C MET A 630 -15.41 -28.71 8.29
N GLY A 631 -14.36 -29.51 8.48
CA GLY A 631 -13.68 -29.63 9.79
C GLY A 631 -14.65 -29.90 10.95
N ALA A 632 -15.73 -30.64 10.68
CA ALA A 632 -16.91 -30.71 11.55
C ALA A 632 -16.79 -31.86 12.56
N GLN A 633 -17.35 -31.66 13.75
CA GLN A 633 -17.63 -32.73 14.69
C GLN A 633 -19.05 -33.23 14.45
N THR A 634 -19.20 -34.54 14.22
CA THR A 634 -20.49 -35.15 13.86
C THR A 634 -20.99 -36.18 14.87
N ASP A 635 -20.15 -36.59 15.83
CA ASP A 635 -20.52 -37.51 16.91
C ASP A 635 -20.20 -36.88 18.27
N PHE A 636 -21.24 -36.31 18.87
CA PHE A 636 -21.17 -35.63 20.16
C PHE A 636 -21.26 -36.61 21.34
N LEU A 637 -21.50 -37.90 21.10
CA LEU A 637 -21.46 -38.96 22.11
C LEU A 637 -20.16 -39.77 22.09
N SER A 638 -19.24 -39.43 21.19
CA SER A 638 -17.91 -40.04 21.12
C SER A 638 -17.10 -39.83 22.40
N GLU A 639 -16.15 -40.74 22.63
CA GLU A 639 -15.18 -40.67 23.74
C GLU A 639 -14.34 -39.40 23.67
N ARG A 640 -13.88 -39.01 22.47
CA ARG A 640 -13.20 -37.73 22.27
C ARG A 640 -14.05 -36.55 22.73
N THR A 641 -15.35 -36.51 22.37
CA THR A 641 -16.25 -35.44 22.83
C THR A 641 -16.41 -35.45 24.36
N ARG A 642 -16.45 -36.64 24.98
CA ARG A 642 -16.48 -36.79 26.43
C ARG A 642 -15.29 -36.11 27.08
N GLU A 643 -14.08 -36.36 26.58
CA GLU A 643 -12.83 -35.78 27.07
C GLU A 643 -12.78 -34.27 26.86
N VAL A 644 -12.97 -33.80 25.61
CA VAL A 644 -12.84 -32.36 25.33
C VAL A 644 -13.92 -31.52 26.01
N SER A 645 -15.12 -32.07 26.23
CA SER A 645 -16.19 -31.36 26.94
C SER A 645 -15.95 -31.27 28.45
N ARG A 646 -15.16 -32.17 29.03
CA ARG A 646 -14.72 -32.10 30.42
C ARG A 646 -13.75 -30.94 30.63
N ASP A 647 -12.84 -30.72 29.69
CA ASP A 647 -11.72 -29.80 29.89
C ASP A 647 -11.94 -28.41 29.27
N ARG A 648 -12.71 -28.31 28.19
CA ARG A 648 -12.85 -27.05 27.44
C ARG A 648 -14.15 -26.32 27.79
N ALA A 649 -14.02 -25.13 28.38
CA ALA A 649 -15.13 -24.28 28.79
C ALA A 649 -16.15 -23.98 27.68
N ILE A 650 -15.68 -23.86 26.43
CA ILE A 650 -16.54 -23.54 25.28
C ILE A 650 -17.63 -24.59 25.02
N TRP A 651 -17.34 -25.86 25.28
CA TRP A 651 -18.31 -26.95 25.16
C TRP A 651 -19.36 -26.87 26.27
N LYS A 652 -18.93 -26.63 27.51
CA LYS A 652 -19.84 -26.46 28.65
C LYS A 652 -20.75 -25.25 28.48
N GLN A 653 -20.23 -24.16 27.93
CA GLN A 653 -21.02 -22.96 27.64
C GLN A 653 -22.09 -23.24 26.58
N PHE A 654 -21.74 -23.94 25.50
CA PHE A 654 -22.70 -24.25 24.43
C PHE A 654 -23.73 -25.31 24.83
N MET A 655 -23.31 -26.34 25.57
CA MET A 655 -24.09 -27.53 25.92
C MET A 655 -24.59 -27.54 27.37
N ASN A 656 -24.50 -26.40 28.06
CA ASN A 656 -24.89 -26.22 29.46
C ASN A 656 -24.22 -27.21 30.45
N GLY A 657 -23.05 -27.74 30.11
CA GLY A 657 -22.34 -28.78 30.88
C GLY A 657 -21.48 -29.67 29.99
N SER A 658 -20.69 -30.54 30.62
CA SER A 658 -19.93 -31.60 29.93
C SER A 658 -20.85 -32.70 29.39
N GLN A 659 -20.32 -33.57 28.53
CA GLN A 659 -21.08 -34.71 28.01
C GLN A 659 -21.55 -35.66 29.13
N GLU A 660 -20.78 -35.78 30.20
CA GLU A 660 -21.13 -36.62 31.35
C GLU A 660 -22.31 -36.03 32.14
N GLU A 661 -22.32 -34.70 32.31
CA GLU A 661 -23.38 -34.00 33.04
C GLU A 661 -24.68 -33.92 32.22
N ASN A 662 -24.60 -33.75 30.89
CA ASN A 662 -25.76 -33.50 30.01
C ASN A 662 -25.84 -34.44 28.80
N ARG A 663 -25.61 -35.75 28.98
CA ARG A 663 -25.55 -36.73 27.88
C ARG A 663 -26.73 -36.66 26.90
N LYS A 664 -27.96 -36.44 27.38
CA LYS A 664 -29.16 -36.31 26.53
C LYS A 664 -29.07 -35.13 25.57
N LEU A 665 -28.56 -33.98 26.04
CA LEU A 665 -28.41 -32.78 25.21
C LEU A 665 -27.31 -32.97 24.16
N TYR A 666 -26.23 -33.66 24.52
CA TYR A 666 -25.19 -34.06 23.55
C TYR A 666 -25.71 -35.03 22.49
N GLY A 667 -26.61 -35.96 22.86
CA GLY A 667 -27.31 -36.80 21.89
C GLY A 667 -28.18 -35.98 20.93
N LEU A 668 -28.95 -35.01 21.45
CA LEU A 668 -29.72 -34.09 20.61
C LEU A 668 -28.84 -33.25 19.69
N ALA A 669 -27.68 -32.80 20.15
CA ALA A 669 -26.75 -32.05 19.33
C ALA A 669 -25.97 -32.91 18.34
N SER A 670 -25.88 -34.23 18.52
CA SER A 670 -25.07 -35.12 17.68
C SER A 670 -25.72 -35.34 16.31
N PRO A 671 -25.14 -34.84 15.19
CA PRO A 671 -25.69 -35.12 13.86
C PRO A 671 -25.84 -36.62 13.59
N PHE A 672 -24.91 -37.44 14.09
CA PHE A 672 -24.86 -38.89 13.89
C PHE A 672 -26.11 -39.63 14.40
N GLU A 673 -26.69 -39.15 15.51
CA GLU A 673 -27.81 -39.81 16.18
C GLU A 673 -29.14 -39.66 15.42
N HIS A 674 -29.21 -38.69 14.51
CA HIS A 674 -30.43 -38.38 13.75
C HIS A 674 -30.41 -38.90 12.31
N LEU A 675 -29.36 -39.63 11.93
CA LEU A 675 -29.19 -40.12 10.55
C LEU A 675 -30.34 -41.05 10.12
N ASP A 676 -31.01 -40.71 9.02
CA ASP A 676 -32.05 -41.52 8.40
C ASP A 676 -31.93 -41.55 6.86
N SER A 677 -32.60 -42.51 6.21
CA SER A 677 -32.52 -42.73 4.76
C SER A 677 -33.04 -41.57 3.89
N GLY A 678 -33.70 -40.59 4.49
CA GLY A 678 -34.18 -39.36 3.87
C GLY A 678 -33.14 -38.22 3.87
N ASP A 679 -31.99 -38.39 4.50
CA ASP A 679 -30.98 -37.33 4.60
C ASP A 679 -30.34 -36.99 3.23
N PRO A 680 -29.90 -35.73 3.03
CA PRO A 680 -29.33 -35.31 1.76
C PRO A 680 -27.93 -35.88 1.54
N PRO A 681 -27.45 -35.92 0.28
CA PRO A 681 -26.05 -36.20 0.00
C PRO A 681 -25.10 -35.27 0.76
N VAL A 682 -23.98 -35.83 1.25
CA VAL A 682 -23.02 -35.13 2.12
C VAL A 682 -21.62 -35.12 1.50
N LEU A 683 -20.98 -33.96 1.41
CA LEU A 683 -19.54 -33.87 1.16
C LEU A 683 -18.82 -33.34 2.40
N PHE A 684 -17.96 -34.17 2.99
CA PHE A 684 -17.06 -33.73 4.04
C PHE A 684 -15.80 -33.10 3.44
N ILE A 685 -15.36 -31.96 3.98
CA ILE A 685 -14.07 -31.36 3.64
C ILE A 685 -13.26 -31.15 4.92
N THR A 686 -12.02 -31.60 4.96
CA THR A 686 -11.14 -31.34 6.10
C THR A 686 -9.71 -31.06 5.66
N GLY A 687 -8.94 -30.39 6.52
CA GLY A 687 -7.52 -30.20 6.29
C GLY A 687 -6.73 -31.48 6.59
N GLU A 688 -5.66 -31.72 5.85
CA GLU A 688 -4.77 -32.86 6.10
C GLU A 688 -4.19 -32.86 7.52
N MET A 689 -3.84 -31.67 8.02
CA MET A 689 -3.26 -31.46 9.36
C MET A 689 -4.32 -31.21 10.43
N ASP A 690 -5.60 -31.36 10.10
CA ASP A 690 -6.69 -31.25 11.07
C ASP A 690 -6.85 -32.55 11.89
N ASP A 691 -7.59 -32.48 12.98
CA ASP A 691 -7.89 -33.62 13.84
C ASP A 691 -8.62 -34.72 13.06
N GLU A 692 -8.17 -35.96 13.19
CA GLU A 692 -8.69 -37.10 12.44
C GLU A 692 -10.20 -37.31 12.62
N SER A 693 -10.76 -36.94 13.78
CA SER A 693 -12.21 -37.01 14.05
C SER A 693 -13.04 -36.18 13.06
N THR A 694 -12.45 -35.15 12.44
CA THR A 694 -13.13 -34.31 11.43
C THR A 694 -13.34 -35.01 10.08
N ARG A 695 -12.71 -36.18 9.87
CA ARG A 695 -12.92 -37.03 8.68
C ARG A 695 -14.27 -37.78 8.72
N ALA A 696 -14.96 -37.73 9.87
CA ALA A 696 -16.32 -38.23 10.07
C ALA A 696 -16.52 -39.70 9.65
N THR A 697 -15.52 -40.57 9.90
CA THR A 697 -15.51 -41.96 9.41
C THR A 697 -16.76 -42.74 9.81
N LYS A 698 -17.14 -42.77 11.10
CA LYS A 698 -18.36 -43.47 11.57
C LYS A 698 -19.62 -42.96 10.88
N PHE A 699 -19.74 -41.64 10.76
CA PHE A 699 -20.87 -40.99 10.11
C PHE A 699 -20.98 -41.38 8.64
N ARG A 700 -19.87 -41.39 7.91
CA ARG A 700 -19.82 -41.78 6.49
C ARG A 700 -20.13 -43.27 6.28
N THR A 701 -19.67 -44.14 7.18
CA THR A 701 -20.06 -45.55 7.16
C THR A 701 -21.57 -45.69 7.30
N ARG A 702 -22.17 -44.98 8.27
CA ARG A 702 -23.62 -45.01 8.48
C ARG A 702 -24.41 -44.45 7.30
N LEU A 703 -23.94 -43.36 6.67
CA LEU A 703 -24.54 -42.85 5.42
C LEU A 703 -24.55 -43.93 4.32
N THR A 704 -23.45 -44.69 4.19
CA THR A 704 -23.35 -45.77 3.20
C THR A 704 -24.35 -46.90 3.48
N GLU A 705 -24.50 -47.31 4.75
CA GLU A 705 -25.50 -48.30 5.18
C GLU A 705 -26.94 -47.86 4.89
N LEU A 706 -27.21 -46.55 4.99
CA LEU A 706 -28.51 -45.94 4.69
C LEU A 706 -28.72 -45.66 3.19
N GLY A 707 -27.75 -45.98 2.32
CA GLY A 707 -27.82 -45.74 0.88
C GLY A 707 -27.67 -44.28 0.47
N ILE A 708 -27.10 -43.43 1.33
CA ILE A 708 -26.93 -41.99 1.09
C ILE A 708 -25.54 -41.72 0.52
N ALA A 709 -25.51 -40.97 -0.59
CA ALA A 709 -24.26 -40.58 -1.22
C ALA A 709 -23.42 -39.69 -0.29
N SER A 710 -22.20 -40.14 0.02
CA SER A 710 -21.25 -39.37 0.81
C SER A 710 -19.84 -39.39 0.21
N ASP A 711 -19.08 -38.32 0.42
CA ASP A 711 -17.69 -38.21 -0.03
C ASP A 711 -16.83 -37.44 0.99
N LEU A 712 -15.51 -37.60 0.91
CA LEU A 712 -14.52 -36.88 1.73
C LEU A 712 -13.46 -36.26 0.82
N ARG A 713 -13.17 -34.98 1.06
CA ARG A 713 -12.03 -34.28 0.49
C ARG A 713 -11.08 -33.85 1.60
N ILE A 714 -9.86 -34.32 1.52
CA ILE A 714 -8.76 -33.89 2.37
C ILE A 714 -7.98 -32.83 1.59
N ILE A 715 -7.92 -31.61 2.11
CA ILE A 715 -7.15 -30.53 1.50
C ILE A 715 -5.70 -30.69 1.98
N GLU A 716 -4.83 -31.11 1.05
CA GLU A 716 -3.41 -31.34 1.28
C GLU A 716 -2.71 -30.12 1.90
N GLY A 717 -1.87 -30.37 2.90
CA GLY A 717 -1.11 -29.37 3.65
C GLY A 717 -1.94 -28.41 4.50
N ALA A 718 -3.27 -28.59 4.58
CA ALA A 718 -4.15 -27.61 5.19
C ALA A 718 -4.40 -27.87 6.70
N PRO A 719 -4.35 -26.84 7.57
CA PRO A 719 -4.71 -26.95 9.00
C PRO A 719 -6.22 -26.78 9.22
N HIS A 720 -6.74 -26.95 10.45
CA HIS A 720 -8.16 -26.71 10.77
C HIS A 720 -8.72 -25.36 10.27
N GLY A 721 -7.91 -24.29 10.36
CA GLY A 721 -8.25 -22.93 9.94
C GLY A 721 -8.00 -22.62 8.47
N PHE A 722 -8.06 -23.61 7.57
CA PHE A 722 -7.57 -23.49 6.19
C PHE A 722 -8.28 -22.43 5.32
N LEU A 723 -9.47 -21.98 5.71
CA LEU A 723 -10.23 -20.94 5.01
C LEU A 723 -9.57 -19.56 4.99
N ALA A 724 -8.50 -19.37 5.78
CA ALA A 724 -7.77 -18.10 5.80
C ALA A 724 -6.85 -17.92 4.59
N LYS A 725 -6.46 -19.00 3.89
CA LYS A 725 -5.48 -18.96 2.81
C LYS A 725 -6.07 -19.29 1.45
N GLN A 726 -5.72 -18.50 0.44
CA GLN A 726 -6.31 -18.52 -0.89
C GLN A 726 -6.24 -19.90 -1.55
N VAL A 727 -5.09 -20.59 -1.48
CA VAL A 727 -4.94 -21.90 -2.14
C VAL A 727 -5.90 -22.96 -1.60
N TRP A 728 -6.06 -23.03 -0.28
CA TRP A 728 -6.94 -24.00 0.35
C TRP A 728 -8.40 -23.58 0.22
N PHE A 729 -8.65 -22.27 0.25
CA PHE A 729 -9.94 -21.69 0.00
C PHE A 729 -10.44 -22.01 -1.42
N ASP A 730 -9.62 -21.81 -2.46
CA ASP A 730 -10.00 -22.07 -3.85
C ASP A 730 -10.27 -23.55 -4.10
N ARG A 731 -9.39 -24.44 -3.60
CA ARG A 731 -9.60 -25.89 -3.66
C ARG A 731 -10.90 -26.31 -2.96
N MET A 732 -11.17 -25.75 -1.77
CA MET A 732 -12.42 -26.01 -1.05
C MET A 732 -13.64 -25.53 -1.85
N ILE A 733 -13.62 -24.30 -2.37
CA ILE A 733 -14.73 -23.75 -3.15
C ILE A 733 -15.01 -24.58 -4.39
N GLU A 734 -13.97 -25.07 -5.07
CA GLU A 734 -14.12 -25.94 -6.23
C GLU A 734 -14.81 -27.27 -5.90
N GLU A 735 -14.40 -27.94 -4.82
CA GLU A 735 -15.02 -29.20 -4.40
C GLU A 735 -16.45 -29.00 -3.90
N ALA A 736 -16.73 -27.92 -3.16
CA ALA A 736 -18.07 -27.56 -2.74
C ALA A 736 -18.99 -27.29 -3.95
N ASP A 737 -18.50 -26.53 -4.95
CA ASP A 737 -19.26 -26.25 -6.18
C ASP A 737 -19.54 -27.53 -6.97
N LYS A 738 -18.56 -28.43 -7.13
CA LYS A 738 -18.77 -29.73 -7.80
C LYS A 738 -19.87 -30.54 -7.10
N HIS A 739 -19.87 -30.57 -5.77
CA HIS A 739 -20.91 -31.26 -5.01
C HIS A 739 -22.28 -30.62 -5.25
N PHE A 740 -22.43 -29.31 -5.03
CA PHE A 740 -23.71 -28.63 -5.18
C PHE A 740 -24.24 -28.69 -6.61
N LYS A 741 -23.40 -28.56 -7.65
CA LYS A 741 -23.79 -28.74 -9.06
C LYS A 741 -24.30 -30.14 -9.35
N ARG A 742 -23.84 -31.16 -8.63
CA ARG A 742 -24.30 -32.54 -8.81
C ARG A 742 -25.64 -32.79 -8.11
N THR A 743 -25.83 -32.20 -6.94
CA THR A 743 -26.93 -32.54 -6.02
C THR A 743 -28.12 -31.58 -6.09
N LEU A 744 -27.90 -30.32 -6.47
CA LEU A 744 -28.94 -29.28 -6.56
C LEU A 744 -29.37 -28.96 -8.01
N LYS A 745 -29.25 -29.92 -8.94
CA LYS A 745 -29.60 -29.73 -10.35
C LYS A 745 -31.07 -29.41 -10.56
#